data_AF-A0A970JD12-F1
#
_entry.id   AF-A0A970JD12-F1
#
_cell.length_a   1.000
_cell.length_b   1.000
_cell.length_c   1.000
_cell.angle_alpha   90.00
_cell.angle_beta   90.00
_cell.angle_gamma   90.00
#
_symmetry.space_group_name_H-M   'P 1'
#
loop_
_entity.id
_entity.type
_entity.pdbx_description
1 polymer ?
#
loop_
_entity_poly.entity_id
_entity_poly.type
_entity_poly.pdbx_seq_one_letter_code
_entity_poly.pdbx_strand_id
1 'polypeptide(L)'
;LAHNYSVSDDNPWGYETSGTAFFTYGMLWGINAGVLDKDEYLETALKGIDYLVNIALQPNGSVGYVQPIGSEPTQAVTKDHVYNFGTGAFLLALSEMARFVGVDERAVYSVPNLRKKLFGQAAFVLGSKYIFTDEGLIELSENEKPAIINGSIYVPAKILDYLTIDDKESEPITEYLQGNKVKLSDVLEKLNKKLYQKGSLYVISHKTNPFYDSIDGYLTDLLTNIIKTGQLPENENLYPSKEEYPQNTIYVGSKFSRASDGSDGTCNATDANIDTAWSTTLNETKYIELYLGEGKEFNRIDISFEGNSRYKTAFEIIASEDGKTWQTLVEKRYSSIINENEYESFYFDVTHAKYVRIVASPNSGANTFGIKDIRIYEYSYPDGSGFPPTKVYFAKESSSAMDESLAPAYYATDTNLKTAWKTEILGDYTEINFVLPRLMAVTNLKVRFLNQDKYISEFEVQVKTEDNSWVTAIPRGNSKVLSQNEDYEEFAFDTIIGKELKIIGYGSSNPSNPKLFGVCEVTLDYDFDKEEDLTGKIVLTPEMIYVTEEPEPQNNKNNLVDGDLNTRWSAESYYRVTVIKRGGGRKTSNSNVIPDNAIAVDDSHIQYMIIDLGRQVPIDKLGLAFYQGSSRKTYFSVDYSLDGDEWETIMPRTESSGTTNDFEYIDFNNVTARYIKVTGYGNSNSTNFWFSVTEVEVYKRL
;
A
#
# COMPACT_ATOMS: atom_id res chain seq x y z
N LEU A 1 -30.61 1.24 -22.26
CA LEU A 1 -31.02 2.60 -21.82
C LEU A 1 -30.61 3.65 -22.86
N ALA A 2 -30.80 3.29 -24.13
CA ALA A 2 -30.40 4.05 -25.30
C ALA A 2 -31.55 4.98 -25.70
N HIS A 3 -31.39 6.29 -25.51
CA HIS A 3 -32.30 7.27 -26.10
C HIS A 3 -31.63 8.55 -26.62
N ASN A 4 -30.30 8.61 -26.79
CA ASN A 4 -29.61 9.84 -27.24
C ASN A 4 -28.73 9.69 -28.50
N TYR A 5 -28.86 8.59 -29.27
CA TYR A 5 -28.10 8.42 -30.52
C TYR A 5 -28.93 8.82 -31.74
N SER A 6 -29.08 10.12 -31.97
CA SER A 6 -29.62 10.65 -33.22
C SER A 6 -28.95 12.00 -33.51
N VAL A 7 -27.96 11.97 -34.40
CA VAL A 7 -27.27 13.15 -34.96
C VAL A 7 -28.01 13.73 -36.17
N SER A 8 -29.27 13.32 -36.41
CA SER A 8 -30.12 13.89 -37.45
C SER A 8 -30.94 15.07 -36.92
N ASP A 9 -31.12 16.09 -37.76
CA ASP A 9 -31.98 17.27 -37.50
C ASP A 9 -33.45 16.92 -37.17
N ASP A 10 -33.86 15.66 -37.32
CA ASP A 10 -35.20 15.14 -37.02
C ASP A 10 -35.32 14.46 -35.63
N ASN A 11 -34.40 14.68 -34.68
CA ASN A 11 -34.51 14.11 -33.32
C ASN A 11 -35.65 14.79 -32.52
N PRO A 12 -36.76 14.10 -32.19
CA PRO A 12 -37.88 14.69 -31.47
C PRO A 12 -37.57 15.06 -30.01
N TRP A 13 -36.40 14.66 -29.48
CA TRP A 13 -35.99 14.85 -28.09
C TRP A 13 -34.88 15.90 -27.89
N GLY A 14 -34.26 16.40 -28.96
CA GLY A 14 -33.20 17.40 -28.92
C GLY A 14 -31.82 16.88 -28.48
N TYR A 15 -30.87 17.81 -28.36
CA TYR A 15 -29.51 17.55 -27.86
C TYR A 15 -29.48 17.45 -26.33
N GLU A 16 -28.59 16.63 -25.76
CA GLU A 16 -28.41 16.51 -24.31
C GLU A 16 -26.94 16.25 -23.96
N THR A 17 -26.37 17.12 -23.11
CA THR A 17 -24.93 17.15 -22.83
C THR A 17 -24.50 16.40 -21.58
N SER A 18 -25.29 16.42 -20.51
CA SER A 18 -24.85 15.90 -19.20
C SER A 18 -24.67 14.39 -19.20
N GLY A 19 -25.66 13.65 -19.71
CA GLY A 19 -25.59 12.20 -19.84
C GLY A 19 -24.55 11.79 -20.87
N THR A 20 -24.53 12.45 -22.03
CA THR A 20 -23.54 12.20 -23.09
C THR A 20 -22.11 12.35 -22.55
N ALA A 21 -21.84 13.39 -21.77
CA ALA A 21 -20.53 13.60 -21.16
C ALA A 21 -20.15 12.51 -20.14
N PHE A 22 -21.07 12.11 -19.25
CA PHE A 22 -20.78 11.05 -18.27
C PHE A 22 -20.56 9.67 -18.91
N PHE A 23 -21.34 9.31 -19.93
CA PHE A 23 -21.13 8.04 -20.64
C PHE A 23 -19.82 8.07 -21.43
N THR A 24 -19.50 9.19 -22.08
CA THR A 24 -18.23 9.38 -22.80
C THR A 24 -17.04 9.24 -21.85
N TYR A 25 -17.11 9.87 -20.67
CA TYR A 25 -16.11 9.71 -19.61
C TYR A 25 -15.96 8.25 -19.19
N GLY A 26 -17.06 7.58 -18.84
CA GLY A 26 -17.02 6.19 -18.35
C GLY A 26 -16.45 5.20 -19.38
N MET A 27 -16.79 5.37 -20.67
CA MET A 27 -16.23 4.56 -21.75
C MET A 27 -14.72 4.81 -21.92
N LEU A 28 -14.29 6.07 -21.98
CA LEU A 28 -12.88 6.40 -22.15
C LEU A 28 -12.03 5.99 -20.94
N TRP A 29 -12.52 6.22 -19.72
CA TRP A 29 -11.87 5.75 -18.49
C TRP A 29 -11.76 4.23 -18.47
N GLY A 30 -12.84 3.51 -18.81
CA GLY A 30 -12.84 2.06 -18.85
C GLY A 30 -11.84 1.48 -19.87
N ILE A 31 -11.72 2.11 -21.05
CA ILE A 31 -10.70 1.77 -22.04
C ILE A 31 -9.30 2.05 -21.49
N ASN A 32 -9.08 3.24 -20.91
CA ASN A 32 -7.78 3.65 -20.35
C ASN A 32 -7.35 2.79 -19.16
N ALA A 33 -8.28 2.28 -18.37
CA ALA A 33 -8.05 1.42 -17.21
C ALA A 33 -7.92 -0.08 -17.58
N GLY A 34 -8.12 -0.44 -18.85
CA GLY A 34 -8.08 -1.83 -19.31
C GLY A 34 -9.29 -2.67 -18.90
N VAL A 35 -10.40 -2.03 -18.50
CA VAL A 35 -11.64 -2.69 -18.06
C VAL A 35 -12.61 -2.90 -19.22
N LEU A 36 -12.59 -2.02 -20.23
CA LEU A 36 -13.41 -2.11 -21.44
C LEU A 36 -12.55 -2.40 -22.68
N ASP A 37 -13.05 -3.26 -23.55
CA ASP A 37 -12.39 -3.57 -24.82
C ASP A 37 -12.36 -2.35 -25.74
N LYS A 38 -11.16 -2.00 -26.23
CA LYS A 38 -10.99 -0.79 -27.03
C LYS A 38 -11.74 -0.89 -28.37
N ASP A 39 -11.70 -2.04 -29.01
CA ASP A 39 -12.26 -2.23 -30.36
C ASP A 39 -13.79 -2.18 -30.33
N GLU A 40 -14.41 -2.59 -29.22
CA GLU A 40 -15.86 -2.52 -29.00
C GLU A 40 -16.35 -1.10 -28.65
N TYR A 41 -15.67 -0.39 -27.75
CA TYR A 41 -16.24 0.82 -27.12
C TYR A 41 -15.74 2.15 -27.69
N LEU A 42 -14.58 2.17 -28.36
CA LEU A 42 -13.93 3.42 -28.76
C LEU A 42 -14.76 4.24 -29.76
N GLU A 43 -15.37 3.61 -30.76
CA GLU A 43 -16.16 4.33 -31.77
C GLU A 43 -17.30 5.13 -31.13
N THR A 44 -17.92 4.55 -30.10
CA THR A 44 -19.02 5.15 -29.35
C THR A 44 -18.53 6.34 -28.51
N ALA A 45 -17.40 6.18 -27.84
CA ALA A 45 -16.76 7.27 -27.10
C ALA A 45 -16.38 8.46 -27.99
N LEU A 46 -15.83 8.20 -29.20
CA LEU A 46 -15.46 9.24 -30.14
C LEU A 46 -16.66 10.03 -30.67
N LYS A 47 -17.81 9.37 -30.89
CA LYS A 47 -19.07 10.05 -31.23
C LYS A 47 -19.54 10.98 -30.12
N GLY A 48 -19.35 10.57 -28.86
CA GLY A 48 -19.60 11.40 -27.69
C GLY A 48 -18.71 12.65 -27.67
N ILE A 49 -17.41 12.49 -27.89
CA ILE A 49 -16.45 13.61 -27.96
C ILE A 49 -16.79 14.58 -29.10
N ASP A 50 -17.14 14.06 -30.28
CA ASP A 50 -17.53 14.88 -31.43
C ASP A 50 -18.73 15.78 -31.11
N TYR A 51 -19.78 15.21 -30.50
CA TYR A 51 -20.93 15.98 -30.02
C TYR A 51 -20.53 17.05 -28.99
N LEU A 52 -19.71 16.69 -27.99
CA LEU A 52 -19.32 17.62 -26.94
C LEU A 52 -18.58 18.82 -27.53
N VAL A 53 -17.59 18.59 -28.38
CA VAL A 53 -16.74 19.64 -28.94
C VAL A 53 -17.47 20.49 -29.98
N ASN A 54 -18.26 19.87 -30.86
CA ASN A 54 -18.83 20.55 -32.02
C ASN A 54 -20.26 21.07 -31.81
N ILE A 55 -20.99 20.56 -30.81
CA ILE A 55 -22.40 20.93 -30.55
C ILE A 55 -22.60 21.51 -29.15
N ALA A 56 -22.10 20.83 -28.10
CA ALA A 56 -22.35 21.26 -26.73
C ALA A 56 -21.59 22.53 -26.34
N LEU A 57 -20.34 22.67 -26.79
CA LEU A 57 -19.53 23.86 -26.55
C LEU A 57 -19.97 25.02 -27.45
N GLN A 58 -20.47 26.10 -26.84
CA GLN A 58 -20.94 27.27 -27.55
C GLN A 58 -19.78 28.24 -27.89
N PRO A 59 -19.94 29.13 -28.89
CA PRO A 59 -18.88 30.08 -29.29
C PRO A 59 -18.39 31.03 -28.19
N ASN A 60 -19.22 31.29 -27.17
CA ASN A 60 -18.88 32.10 -26.00
C ASN A 60 -18.18 31.30 -24.88
N GLY A 61 -17.88 30.01 -25.11
CA GLY A 61 -17.23 29.11 -24.15
C GLY A 61 -18.17 28.44 -23.15
N SER A 62 -19.49 28.69 -23.20
CA SER A 62 -20.44 27.99 -22.32
C SER A 62 -20.76 26.59 -22.82
N VAL A 63 -21.01 25.65 -21.90
CA VAL A 63 -21.45 24.28 -22.20
C VAL A 63 -22.98 24.22 -22.13
N GLY A 64 -23.63 24.17 -23.29
CA GLY A 64 -25.09 24.23 -23.44
C GLY A 64 -25.77 22.85 -23.50
N TYR A 65 -27.09 22.85 -23.66
CA TYR A 65 -27.92 21.64 -23.75
C TYR A 65 -27.80 20.73 -22.50
N VAL A 66 -27.61 21.32 -21.33
CA VAL A 66 -27.48 20.59 -20.06
C VAL A 66 -28.86 20.44 -19.44
N GLN A 67 -29.32 19.20 -19.25
CA GLN A 67 -30.59 18.93 -18.55
C GLN A 67 -30.48 19.30 -17.07
N PRO A 68 -31.42 20.06 -16.48
CA PRO A 68 -31.42 20.33 -15.04
C PRO A 68 -31.65 19.08 -14.19
N ILE A 69 -31.24 19.17 -12.91
CA ILE A 69 -31.49 18.11 -11.91
C ILE A 69 -32.99 17.99 -11.66
N GLY A 70 -33.55 16.79 -11.80
CA GLY A 70 -34.97 16.51 -11.60
C GLY A 70 -35.25 15.01 -11.41
N SER A 71 -36.46 14.68 -10.96
CA SER A 71 -36.92 13.29 -10.74
C SER A 71 -37.28 12.54 -12.03
N GLU A 72 -37.35 13.25 -13.16
CA GLU A 72 -37.65 12.71 -14.48
C GLU A 72 -37.03 13.58 -15.59
N PRO A 73 -36.80 13.03 -16.80
CA PRO A 73 -36.43 13.83 -17.96
C PRO A 73 -37.51 14.88 -18.25
N THR A 74 -37.10 16.13 -18.39
CA THR A 74 -38.00 17.25 -18.74
C THR A 74 -37.70 17.76 -20.16
N GLN A 75 -38.52 18.70 -20.65
CA GLN A 75 -38.58 19.23 -22.01
C GLN A 75 -37.23 19.39 -22.74
N ALA A 76 -37.24 19.34 -24.08
CA ALA A 76 -36.05 19.51 -24.92
C ALA A 76 -35.24 20.75 -24.50
N VAL A 77 -33.97 20.52 -24.13
CA VAL A 77 -33.06 21.58 -23.70
C VAL A 77 -32.51 22.35 -24.88
N THR A 78 -32.18 23.61 -24.64
CA THR A 78 -31.56 24.50 -25.64
C THR A 78 -30.11 24.78 -25.29
N LYS A 79 -29.36 25.35 -26.22
CA LYS A 79 -27.99 25.82 -26.01
C LYS A 79 -27.80 26.75 -24.81
N ASP A 80 -28.85 27.44 -24.37
CA ASP A 80 -28.81 28.40 -23.26
C ASP A 80 -28.97 27.71 -21.89
N HIS A 81 -29.28 26.41 -21.87
CA HIS A 81 -29.35 25.63 -20.64
C HIS A 81 -27.94 25.18 -20.24
N VAL A 82 -27.35 25.96 -19.33
CA VAL A 82 -25.98 25.79 -18.82
C VAL A 82 -26.04 25.55 -17.32
N TYR A 83 -25.42 24.46 -16.86
CA TYR A 83 -25.31 24.15 -15.42
C TYR A 83 -23.90 23.67 -15.09
N ASN A 84 -23.40 24.04 -13.90
CA ASN A 84 -22.02 23.77 -13.48
C ASN A 84 -21.65 22.28 -13.50
N PHE A 85 -22.58 21.38 -13.18
CA PHE A 85 -22.33 19.95 -13.23
C PHE A 85 -22.20 19.43 -14.67
N GLY A 86 -22.90 20.02 -15.64
CA GLY A 86 -22.75 19.70 -17.06
C GLY A 86 -21.37 20.13 -17.58
N THR A 87 -20.90 21.32 -17.16
CA THR A 87 -19.53 21.76 -17.40
C THR A 87 -18.51 20.81 -16.76
N GLY A 88 -18.76 20.35 -15.53
CA GLY A 88 -17.90 19.37 -14.86
C GLY A 88 -17.83 18.04 -15.60
N ALA A 89 -18.97 17.49 -16.02
CA ALA A 89 -19.05 16.26 -16.80
C ALA A 89 -18.33 16.40 -18.15
N PHE A 90 -18.50 17.53 -18.84
CA PHE A 90 -17.79 17.85 -20.09
C PHE A 90 -16.27 17.82 -19.90
N LEU A 91 -15.76 18.43 -18.83
CA LEU A 91 -14.33 18.46 -18.52
C LEU A 91 -13.77 17.07 -18.18
N LEU A 92 -14.54 16.21 -17.49
CA LEU A 92 -14.17 14.82 -17.23
C LEU A 92 -14.04 14.01 -18.53
N ALA A 93 -14.99 14.12 -19.44
CA ALA A 93 -14.92 13.43 -20.72
C ALA A 93 -13.69 13.85 -21.54
N LEU A 94 -13.39 15.15 -21.59
CA LEU A 94 -12.20 15.65 -22.29
C LEU A 94 -10.89 15.25 -21.60
N SER A 95 -10.84 15.11 -20.28
CA SER A 95 -9.63 14.65 -19.58
C SER A 95 -9.30 13.20 -19.94
N GLU A 96 -10.29 12.32 -19.99
CA GLU A 96 -10.06 10.92 -20.40
C GLU A 96 -9.75 10.79 -21.89
N MET A 97 -10.32 11.66 -22.72
CA MET A 97 -9.97 11.69 -24.14
C MET A 97 -8.53 12.13 -24.35
N ALA A 98 -8.05 13.13 -23.58
CA ALA A 98 -6.66 13.55 -23.60
C ALA A 98 -5.73 12.40 -23.24
N ARG A 99 -6.02 11.66 -22.16
CA ARG A 99 -5.31 10.43 -21.79
C ARG A 99 -5.28 9.42 -22.93
N PHE A 100 -6.44 9.18 -23.55
CA PHE A 100 -6.61 8.19 -24.59
C PHE A 100 -5.80 8.50 -25.86
N VAL A 101 -5.75 9.76 -26.32
CA VAL A 101 -4.98 10.15 -27.52
C VAL A 101 -3.48 10.30 -27.27
N GLY A 102 -2.99 9.89 -26.11
CA GLY A 102 -1.58 10.00 -25.75
C GLY A 102 -1.14 11.46 -25.62
N VAL A 103 -2.07 12.39 -25.30
CA VAL A 103 -1.67 13.66 -24.71
C VAL A 103 -1.06 13.28 -23.39
N ASP A 104 0.27 13.28 -23.38
CA ASP A 104 1.05 12.86 -22.25
C ASP A 104 0.63 13.71 -21.05
N GLU A 105 -0.06 13.05 -20.13
CA GLU A 105 -0.39 13.63 -18.84
C GLU A 105 0.87 14.22 -18.19
N ARG A 106 2.07 13.71 -18.46
CA ARG A 106 3.33 14.22 -17.92
C ARG A 106 3.81 15.52 -18.59
N ALA A 107 3.50 15.74 -19.87
CA ALA A 107 3.66 17.05 -20.53
C ALA A 107 2.60 18.06 -20.07
N VAL A 108 1.42 17.58 -19.68
CA VAL A 108 0.33 18.38 -19.10
C VAL A 108 0.50 18.63 -17.59
N TYR A 109 1.35 17.86 -16.89
CA TYR A 109 1.45 17.89 -15.43
C TYR A 109 2.76 18.39 -14.82
N SER A 110 3.86 18.55 -15.55
CA SER A 110 5.10 19.11 -14.95
C SER A 110 5.09 20.64 -14.91
N VAL A 111 4.76 21.31 -16.02
CA VAL A 111 4.72 22.79 -16.11
C VAL A 111 3.31 23.37 -15.92
N PRO A 112 2.22 22.76 -16.44
CA PRO A 112 0.87 23.34 -16.30
C PRO A 112 0.22 23.17 -14.92
N ASN A 113 0.59 22.16 -14.11
CA ASN A 113 0.15 22.11 -12.70
C ASN A 113 0.87 23.16 -11.84
N LEU A 114 2.14 23.46 -12.13
CA LEU A 114 2.84 24.60 -11.55
C LEU A 114 2.14 25.91 -11.94
N ARG A 115 1.81 26.12 -13.22
CA ARG A 115 1.04 27.29 -13.69
C ARG A 115 -0.37 27.37 -13.09
N LYS A 116 -1.11 26.25 -13.01
CA LYS A 116 -2.45 26.19 -12.38
C LYS A 116 -2.39 26.43 -10.86
N LYS A 117 -1.34 25.98 -10.17
CA LYS A 117 -1.13 26.26 -8.75
C LYS A 117 -0.64 27.68 -8.49
N LEU A 118 0.12 28.26 -9.42
CA LEU A 118 0.74 29.58 -9.33
C LEU A 118 -0.08 30.72 -9.95
N PHE A 119 -1.30 30.50 -10.48
CA PHE A 119 -2.13 31.58 -11.02
C PHE A 119 -2.20 32.83 -10.09
N GLY A 120 -1.69 33.96 -10.58
CA GLY A 120 -1.46 35.23 -9.88
C GLY A 120 -0.31 35.23 -8.86
N GLN A 121 0.77 34.46 -9.09
CA GLN A 121 1.87 34.19 -8.15
C GLN A 121 3.22 34.13 -8.87
N ALA A 122 4.30 34.34 -8.11
CA ALA A 122 5.66 34.22 -8.62
C ALA A 122 6.55 33.48 -7.63
N ALA A 123 7.49 32.68 -8.12
CA ALA A 123 8.42 31.91 -7.33
C ALA A 123 9.87 32.22 -7.70
N PHE A 124 10.76 32.21 -6.70
CA PHE A 124 12.18 32.50 -6.90
C PHE A 124 13.07 31.82 -5.86
N VAL A 125 14.36 31.73 -6.17
CA VAL A 125 15.44 31.34 -5.25
C VAL A 125 16.43 32.50 -5.19
N LEU A 126 16.87 32.85 -3.97
CA LEU A 126 17.86 33.93 -3.79
C LEU A 126 19.14 33.62 -4.57
N GLY A 127 19.64 34.62 -5.30
CA GLY A 127 20.84 34.52 -6.15
C GLY A 127 20.64 33.79 -7.48
N SER A 128 19.45 33.25 -7.76
CA SER A 128 19.19 32.59 -9.04
C SER A 128 19.08 33.59 -10.21
N LYS A 129 19.55 33.16 -11.38
CA LYS A 129 19.30 33.82 -12.68
C LYS A 129 17.89 33.63 -13.18
N TYR A 130 17.10 32.74 -12.59
CA TYR A 130 15.77 32.45 -13.07
C TYR A 130 14.72 32.75 -12.01
N ILE A 131 13.52 33.11 -12.46
CA ILE A 131 12.29 33.16 -11.66
C ILE A 131 11.20 32.43 -12.43
N PHE A 132 10.20 31.92 -11.72
CA PHE A 132 9.08 31.23 -12.33
C PHE A 132 7.78 32.00 -12.08
N THR A 133 7.02 32.26 -13.13
CA THR A 133 5.76 33.00 -13.11
C THR A 133 4.68 32.21 -13.86
N ASP A 134 3.46 32.74 -13.94
CA ASP A 134 2.37 32.14 -14.73
C ASP A 134 2.69 32.01 -16.22
N GLU A 135 3.54 32.90 -16.72
CA GLU A 135 4.01 32.87 -18.11
C GLU A 135 5.15 31.88 -18.34
N GLY A 136 5.75 31.37 -17.25
CA GLY A 136 6.78 30.34 -17.26
C GLY A 136 8.08 30.79 -16.60
N LEU A 137 9.18 30.16 -17.02
CA LEU A 137 10.52 30.49 -16.53
C LEU A 137 11.03 31.76 -17.21
N ILE A 138 11.50 32.71 -16.42
CA ILE A 138 12.06 33.99 -16.88
C ILE A 138 13.52 34.08 -16.46
N GLU A 139 14.39 34.36 -17.41
CA GLU A 139 15.80 34.64 -17.15
C GLU A 139 16.03 36.11 -16.77
N LEU A 140 16.95 36.32 -15.83
CA LEU A 140 17.31 37.59 -15.24
C LEU A 140 18.76 37.95 -15.59
N SER A 141 19.02 39.24 -15.77
CA SER A 141 20.39 39.72 -15.82
C SER A 141 21.08 39.61 -14.45
N GLU A 142 22.40 39.59 -14.43
CA GLU A 142 23.21 39.48 -13.19
C GLU A 142 22.80 40.49 -12.11
N ASN A 143 22.49 41.71 -12.53
CA ASN A 143 22.13 42.80 -11.62
C ASN A 143 20.68 42.73 -11.15
N GLU A 144 19.85 41.84 -11.69
CA GLU A 144 18.41 41.71 -11.38
C GLU A 144 18.10 40.56 -10.42
N LYS A 145 19.04 39.65 -10.16
CA LYS A 145 18.85 38.47 -9.31
C LYS A 145 18.21 38.81 -7.95
N PRO A 146 17.24 38.01 -7.45
CA PRO A 146 16.69 38.19 -6.12
C PRO A 146 17.79 38.12 -5.07
N ALA A 147 17.84 39.09 -4.16
CA ALA A 147 18.92 39.18 -3.19
C ALA A 147 18.45 39.83 -1.89
N ILE A 148 19.15 39.52 -0.80
CA ILE A 148 18.99 40.24 0.47
C ILE A 148 19.97 41.42 0.46
N ILE A 149 19.44 42.63 0.58
CA ILE A 149 20.24 43.87 0.68
C ILE A 149 19.81 44.56 1.97
N ASN A 150 20.76 44.76 2.88
CA ASN A 150 20.53 45.38 4.20
C ASN A 150 19.33 44.75 4.97
N GLY A 151 19.24 43.42 4.93
CA GLY A 151 18.20 42.66 5.64
C GLY A 151 16.81 42.66 4.96
N SER A 152 16.66 43.28 3.79
CA SER A 152 15.41 43.28 3.02
C SER A 152 15.55 42.47 1.73
N ILE A 153 14.50 41.76 1.32
CA ILE A 153 14.47 41.00 0.06
C ILE A 153 14.14 41.97 -1.08
N TYR A 154 15.02 41.99 -2.08
CA TYR A 154 14.82 42.71 -3.33
C TYR A 154 14.63 41.73 -4.47
N VAL A 155 13.62 42.01 -5.31
CA VAL A 155 13.26 41.21 -6.49
C VAL A 155 13.27 42.09 -7.75
N PRO A 156 13.44 41.52 -8.95
CA PRO A 156 13.34 42.27 -10.20
C PRO A 156 11.99 42.99 -10.33
N ALA A 157 12.00 44.24 -10.80
CA ALA A 157 10.78 45.02 -11.02
C ALA A 157 9.77 44.31 -11.93
N LYS A 158 10.25 43.63 -12.98
CA LYS A 158 9.44 42.85 -13.91
C LYS A 158 8.58 41.76 -13.26
N ILE A 159 8.91 41.31 -12.04
CA ILE A 159 8.06 40.32 -11.35
C ILE A 159 6.66 40.88 -11.04
N LEU A 160 6.55 42.21 -10.94
CA LEU A 160 5.30 42.91 -10.62
C LEU A 160 4.25 42.75 -11.72
N ASP A 161 4.69 42.70 -12.98
CA ASP A 161 3.82 42.54 -14.16
C ASP A 161 3.02 41.21 -14.09
N TYR A 162 3.54 40.21 -13.37
CA TYR A 162 2.92 38.89 -13.19
C TYR A 162 2.12 38.76 -11.89
N LEU A 163 2.17 39.77 -11.01
CA LEU A 163 1.50 39.75 -9.70
C LEU A 163 0.23 40.59 -9.68
N THR A 164 0.06 41.50 -10.65
CA THR A 164 -1.13 42.33 -10.85
C THR A 164 -2.23 41.55 -11.56
N ILE A 165 -3.47 41.66 -11.08
CA ILE A 165 -4.67 41.13 -11.74
C ILE A 165 -5.36 42.31 -12.43
N ASP A 166 -5.72 42.16 -13.70
CA ASP A 166 -6.15 43.19 -14.67
C ASP A 166 -7.37 44.06 -14.30
N ASP A 167 -7.90 44.01 -13.07
CA ASP A 167 -9.08 44.78 -12.67
C ASP A 167 -8.87 45.51 -11.35
N LYS A 168 -8.31 46.73 -11.44
CA LYS A 168 -8.68 47.97 -10.73
C LYS A 168 -7.55 48.98 -10.85
N GLU A 169 -7.93 50.26 -10.89
CA GLU A 169 -7.04 51.43 -10.81
C GLU A 169 -5.98 51.28 -9.69
N SER A 170 -4.85 50.64 -9.99
CA SER A 170 -3.70 50.56 -9.09
C SER A 170 -2.83 51.78 -9.33
N GLU A 171 -2.51 52.54 -8.28
CA GLU A 171 -1.48 53.58 -8.32
C GLU A 171 -0.18 53.02 -8.93
N PRO A 172 0.59 53.83 -9.69
CA PRO A 172 1.81 53.36 -10.33
C PRO A 172 2.78 52.76 -9.29
N ILE A 173 3.09 51.46 -9.41
CA ILE A 173 4.08 50.79 -8.55
C ILE A 173 5.51 51.33 -8.83
N THR A 174 5.66 52.17 -9.86
CA THR A 174 6.92 52.82 -10.26
C THR A 174 7.59 53.63 -9.15
N GLU A 175 6.84 54.13 -8.16
CA GLU A 175 7.41 54.87 -7.01
C GLU A 175 8.26 54.02 -6.07
N TYR A 176 8.12 52.69 -6.11
CA TYR A 176 8.86 51.74 -5.27
C TYR A 176 10.14 51.21 -5.94
N LEU A 177 10.41 51.64 -7.17
CA LEU A 177 11.55 51.17 -7.94
C LEU A 177 12.86 51.79 -7.43
N GLN A 178 13.81 50.92 -7.10
CA GLN A 178 15.20 51.27 -6.81
C GLN A 178 16.05 50.73 -7.96
N GLY A 179 16.06 51.47 -9.08
CA GLY A 179 16.60 50.97 -10.35
C GLY A 179 15.73 49.86 -10.92
N ASN A 180 16.31 48.69 -11.24
CA ASN A 180 15.58 47.55 -11.81
C ASN A 180 15.02 46.58 -10.75
N LYS A 181 15.08 46.94 -9.46
CA LYS A 181 14.58 46.12 -8.35
C LYS A 181 13.57 46.86 -7.50
N VAL A 182 12.74 46.08 -6.84
CA VAL A 182 11.80 46.55 -5.83
C VAL A 182 12.05 45.82 -4.52
N LYS A 183 11.94 46.56 -3.41
CA LYS A 183 11.94 45.96 -2.08
C LYS A 183 10.60 45.29 -1.85
N LEU A 184 10.62 43.96 -1.70
CA LEU A 184 9.41 43.15 -1.78
C LEU A 184 8.39 43.48 -0.68
N SER A 185 8.85 43.77 0.55
CA SER A 185 7.96 44.16 1.65
C SER A 185 7.13 45.42 1.39
N ASP A 186 7.64 46.32 0.56
CA ASP A 186 7.02 47.63 0.33
C ASP A 186 5.84 47.52 -0.66
N VAL A 187 5.75 46.39 -1.39
CA VAL A 187 4.74 46.15 -2.43
C VAL A 187 3.77 45.01 -2.12
N LEU A 188 4.13 44.06 -1.26
CA LEU A 188 3.28 42.89 -0.96
C LEU A 188 1.91 43.26 -0.41
N GLU A 189 1.84 44.23 0.51
CA GLU A 189 0.58 44.69 1.11
C GLU A 189 -0.33 45.35 0.04
N LYS A 190 0.25 46.20 -0.81
CA LYS A 190 -0.46 46.84 -1.92
C LYS A 190 -1.02 45.84 -2.94
N LEU A 191 -0.27 44.77 -3.20
CA LEU A 191 -0.67 43.70 -4.13
C LEU A 191 -1.64 42.68 -3.51
N ASN A 192 -1.97 42.82 -2.22
CA ASN A 192 -2.71 41.81 -1.45
C ASN A 192 -2.08 40.40 -1.60
N LYS A 193 -0.75 40.33 -1.49
CA LYS A 193 0.04 39.09 -1.55
C LYS A 193 0.83 38.90 -0.26
N LYS A 194 1.22 37.66 0.01
CA LYS A 194 2.11 37.25 1.09
C LYS A 194 3.31 36.52 0.51
N LEU A 195 4.42 36.55 1.24
CA LEU A 195 5.62 35.77 0.93
C LEU A 195 5.61 34.50 1.77
N TYR A 196 5.82 33.37 1.11
CA TYR A 196 5.99 32.06 1.72
C TYR A 196 7.37 31.52 1.39
N GLN A 197 7.97 30.78 2.34
CA GLN A 197 9.26 30.14 2.15
C GLN A 197 9.16 28.66 2.51
N LYS A 198 9.65 27.80 1.62
CA LYS A 198 9.84 26.36 1.87
C LYS A 198 11.24 25.97 1.41
N GLY A 199 12.11 25.61 2.35
CA GLY A 199 13.53 25.43 2.08
C GLY A 199 14.17 26.68 1.44
N SER A 200 14.78 26.50 0.27
CA SER A 200 15.39 27.60 -0.52
C SER A 200 14.42 28.33 -1.47
N LEU A 201 13.19 27.85 -1.59
CA LEU A 201 12.17 28.40 -2.48
C LEU A 201 11.36 29.49 -1.77
N TYR A 202 11.20 30.61 -2.45
CA TYR A 202 10.30 31.70 -2.07
C TYR A 202 9.12 31.77 -3.05
N VAL A 203 7.90 31.90 -2.53
CA VAL A 203 6.66 32.00 -3.32
C VAL A 203 5.85 33.20 -2.87
N ILE A 204 5.48 34.07 -3.81
CA ILE A 204 4.62 35.24 -3.60
C ILE A 204 3.19 34.85 -3.97
N SER A 205 2.27 34.81 -3.01
CA SER A 205 0.91 34.30 -3.25
C SER A 205 -0.17 35.05 -2.46
N HIS A 206 -1.40 35.10 -3.01
CA HIS A 206 -2.59 35.57 -2.29
C HIS A 206 -3.24 34.45 -1.44
N LYS A 207 -2.87 33.19 -1.65
CA LYS A 207 -3.42 32.03 -0.92
C LYS A 207 -3.00 32.06 0.54
N THR A 208 -3.81 31.50 1.43
CA THR A 208 -3.50 31.37 2.87
C THR A 208 -2.52 30.24 3.17
N ASN A 209 -2.50 29.18 2.37
CA ASN A 209 -1.52 28.11 2.43
C ASN A 209 -1.20 27.59 1.02
N PRO A 210 -0.12 28.05 0.37
CA PRO A 210 0.24 27.59 -0.98
C PRO A 210 0.93 26.22 -0.99
N PHE A 211 1.30 25.66 0.18
CA PHE A 211 1.97 24.36 0.29
C PHE A 211 1.14 23.39 1.14
N TYR A 212 0.71 22.27 0.56
CA TYR A 212 0.09 21.13 1.24
C TYR A 212 1.14 20.05 1.51
N ASP A 213 1.40 19.76 2.78
CA ASP A 213 2.52 18.90 3.20
C ASP A 213 2.45 17.45 2.70
N SER A 214 1.26 16.97 2.31
CA SER A 214 1.06 15.62 1.76
C SER A 214 1.17 15.53 0.23
N ILE A 215 1.21 16.65 -0.49
CA ILE A 215 1.09 16.67 -1.97
C ILE A 215 2.23 17.45 -2.65
N ASP A 216 2.87 18.41 -1.95
CA ASP A 216 3.70 19.44 -2.58
C ASP A 216 5.21 19.27 -2.47
N GLY A 217 5.72 18.18 -1.86
CA GLY A 217 7.18 17.91 -1.77
C GLY A 217 7.85 17.89 -3.14
N TYR A 218 7.47 16.93 -3.98
CA TYR A 218 7.98 16.80 -5.36
C TYR A 218 7.85 18.08 -6.19
N LEU A 219 6.72 18.80 -6.08
CA LEU A 219 6.49 20.03 -6.85
C LEU A 219 7.38 21.18 -6.38
N THR A 220 7.66 21.25 -5.08
CA THR A 220 8.58 22.24 -4.49
C THR A 220 10.00 21.98 -4.97
N ASP A 221 10.43 20.71 -4.99
CA ASP A 221 11.77 20.29 -5.42
C ASP A 221 11.97 20.56 -6.90
N LEU A 222 11.00 20.13 -7.73
CA LEU A 222 11.01 20.34 -9.16
C LEU A 222 11.08 21.84 -9.49
N LEU A 223 10.24 22.66 -8.87
CA LEU A 223 10.24 24.10 -9.08
C LEU A 223 11.55 24.75 -8.60
N THR A 224 12.08 24.30 -7.46
CA THR A 224 13.37 24.77 -6.94
C THR A 224 14.51 24.44 -7.89
N ASN A 225 14.53 23.23 -8.45
CA ASN A 225 15.54 22.80 -9.41
C ASN A 225 15.44 23.60 -10.71
N ILE A 226 14.24 23.68 -11.32
CA ILE A 226 13.98 24.49 -12.52
C ILE A 226 14.47 25.92 -12.32
N ILE A 227 14.17 26.54 -11.17
CA ILE A 227 14.61 27.91 -10.87
C ILE A 227 16.12 27.98 -10.67
N LYS A 228 16.78 26.98 -10.09
CA LYS A 228 18.25 27.00 -9.88
C LYS A 228 19.03 26.77 -11.17
N THR A 229 18.58 25.86 -12.02
CA THR A 229 19.34 25.37 -13.19
C THR A 229 18.91 26.02 -14.50
N GLY A 230 17.69 26.54 -14.55
CA GLY A 230 17.06 27.04 -15.77
C GLY A 230 16.62 25.94 -16.73
N GLN A 231 16.78 24.67 -16.35
CA GLN A 231 16.42 23.53 -17.16
C GLN A 231 15.01 23.09 -16.80
N LEU A 232 14.12 23.12 -17.79
CA LEU A 232 12.89 22.32 -17.72
C LEU A 232 13.30 20.85 -17.85
N PRO A 233 12.65 19.93 -17.13
CA PRO A 233 12.94 18.51 -17.32
C PRO A 233 12.78 18.15 -18.80
N GLU A 234 13.82 17.55 -19.38
CA GLU A 234 13.72 16.97 -20.72
C GLU A 234 12.68 15.84 -20.69
N ASN A 235 12.04 15.62 -21.84
CA ASN A 235 10.97 14.64 -22.03
C ASN A 235 11.49 13.19 -22.01
N GLU A 236 12.47 12.90 -21.17
CA GLU A 236 12.76 11.54 -20.72
C GLU A 236 11.75 11.20 -19.63
N ASN A 237 11.30 9.95 -19.61
CA ASN A 237 10.39 9.43 -18.59
C ASN A 237 10.93 9.74 -17.19
N LEU A 238 10.48 10.85 -16.58
CA LEU A 238 10.72 11.23 -15.17
C LEU A 238 10.14 10.20 -14.17
N TYR A 239 9.53 9.16 -14.69
CA TYR A 239 8.78 8.13 -14.00
C TYR A 239 9.00 6.83 -14.77
N PRO A 240 9.63 5.81 -14.16
CA PRO A 240 9.72 4.50 -14.78
C PRO A 240 8.37 4.06 -15.30
N SER A 241 8.35 3.53 -16.53
CA SER A 241 7.17 2.81 -17.01
C SER A 241 6.93 1.61 -16.08
N LYS A 242 5.67 1.16 -15.94
CA LYS A 242 5.36 -0.08 -15.18
C LYS A 242 6.20 -1.28 -15.69
N GLU A 243 6.67 -1.20 -16.93
CA GLU A 243 7.49 -2.19 -17.64
C GLU A 243 8.95 -2.25 -17.15
N GLU A 244 9.45 -1.23 -16.44
CA GLU A 244 10.81 -1.19 -15.87
C GLU A 244 10.93 -1.87 -14.50
N TYR A 245 9.81 -2.09 -13.81
CA TYR A 245 9.79 -2.85 -12.56
C TYR A 245 9.65 -4.35 -12.82
N PRO A 246 10.22 -5.20 -11.94
CA PRO A 246 9.87 -6.62 -11.93
C PRO A 246 8.35 -6.82 -11.83
N GLN A 247 7.85 -7.93 -12.38
CA GLN A 247 6.43 -8.27 -12.23
C GLN A 247 6.03 -8.31 -10.75
N ASN A 248 4.78 -7.91 -10.49
CA ASN A 248 4.16 -7.82 -9.16
C ASN A 248 4.77 -6.77 -8.23
N THR A 249 5.51 -5.78 -8.73
CA THR A 249 5.94 -4.66 -7.90
C THR A 249 4.82 -3.63 -7.75
N ILE A 250 4.52 -3.21 -6.52
CA ILE A 250 3.70 -2.03 -6.21
C ILE A 250 4.47 -0.81 -6.67
N TYR A 251 3.95 -0.16 -7.73
CA TYR A 251 4.52 1.07 -8.22
C TYR A 251 4.24 2.23 -7.23
N VAL A 252 5.25 2.59 -6.46
CA VAL A 252 5.23 3.77 -5.58
C VAL A 252 5.89 4.93 -6.33
N GLY A 253 5.13 5.60 -7.21
CA GLY A 253 5.67 6.75 -7.93
C GLY A 253 6.10 7.89 -6.99
N SER A 254 7.05 8.72 -7.41
CA SER A 254 7.67 9.77 -6.57
C SER A 254 6.76 10.84 -5.95
N LYS A 255 5.47 10.87 -6.32
CA LYS A 255 4.44 11.72 -5.67
C LYS A 255 3.98 11.15 -4.32
N PHE A 256 4.43 9.94 -3.98
CA PHE A 256 3.98 9.19 -2.84
C PHE A 256 5.10 8.92 -1.82
N SER A 257 6.28 9.52 -2.00
CA SER A 257 7.39 9.44 -1.06
C SER A 257 7.59 10.75 -0.30
N ARG A 258 7.93 10.70 1.00
CA ARG A 258 8.34 11.87 1.79
C ARG A 258 9.40 11.54 2.84
N ALA A 259 10.26 12.51 3.13
CA ALA A 259 11.26 12.41 4.19
C ALA A 259 10.75 13.05 5.48
N SER A 260 11.16 12.50 6.62
CA SER A 260 10.78 12.99 7.96
C SER A 260 11.20 14.43 8.25
N ASP A 261 12.28 14.90 7.61
CA ASP A 261 12.85 16.23 7.77
C ASP A 261 12.53 17.16 6.59
N GLY A 262 11.72 16.69 5.64
CA GLY A 262 11.39 17.44 4.43
C GLY A 262 12.57 17.60 3.47
N SER A 263 13.60 16.76 3.55
CA SER A 263 14.66 16.72 2.54
C SER A 263 14.12 16.39 1.15
N ASP A 264 14.57 17.19 0.17
CA ASP A 264 14.20 17.07 -1.23
C ASP A 264 14.73 15.76 -1.85
N GLY A 265 14.15 15.33 -2.97
CA GLY A 265 14.71 14.24 -3.80
C GLY A 265 14.36 12.82 -3.36
N THR A 266 13.35 12.64 -2.49
CA THR A 266 12.83 11.30 -2.12
C THR A 266 12.39 10.44 -3.30
N CYS A 267 12.10 11.08 -4.44
CA CYS A 267 11.84 10.44 -5.71
C CYS A 267 12.95 9.47 -6.13
N ASN A 268 14.20 9.81 -5.81
CA ASN A 268 15.39 9.03 -6.13
C ASN A 268 15.48 7.71 -5.35
N ALA A 269 14.62 7.49 -4.36
CA ALA A 269 14.53 6.19 -3.67
C ALA A 269 13.42 5.31 -4.26
N THR A 270 12.76 5.74 -5.34
CA THR A 270 11.58 5.09 -5.92
C THR A 270 11.54 5.24 -7.44
N ASP A 271 12.65 5.57 -8.08
CA ASP A 271 12.75 5.86 -9.52
C ASP A 271 13.28 4.67 -10.32
N ALA A 272 13.42 3.49 -9.68
CA ALA A 272 14.00 2.29 -10.28
C ALA A 272 15.44 2.48 -10.78
N ASN A 273 16.13 3.54 -10.35
CA ASN A 273 17.47 3.88 -10.79
C ASN A 273 18.47 3.85 -9.62
N ILE A 274 19.25 2.79 -9.54
CA ILE A 274 20.27 2.64 -8.49
C ILE A 274 21.47 3.60 -8.61
N ASP A 275 21.58 4.36 -9.70
CA ASP A 275 22.62 5.39 -9.88
C ASP A 275 22.24 6.72 -9.21
N THR A 276 20.97 6.92 -8.88
CA THR A 276 20.46 8.05 -8.09
C THR A 276 20.22 7.62 -6.64
N ALA A 277 20.18 8.59 -5.73
CA ALA A 277 19.86 8.33 -4.32
C ALA A 277 19.15 9.53 -3.68
N TRP A 278 18.27 9.24 -2.74
CA TRP A 278 17.85 10.17 -1.71
C TRP A 278 18.77 10.01 -0.51
N SER A 279 19.20 11.12 0.09
CA SER A 279 20.11 11.09 1.24
C SER A 279 19.81 12.22 2.22
N THR A 280 19.94 11.94 3.51
CA THR A 280 19.82 12.94 4.59
C THR A 280 20.90 12.78 5.66
N THR A 281 21.12 13.81 6.47
CA THR A 281 21.96 13.75 7.68
C THR A 281 21.25 12.97 8.79
N LEU A 282 21.95 12.01 9.38
CA LEU A 282 21.42 11.13 10.42
C LEU A 282 21.86 11.57 11.83
N ASN A 283 21.40 12.76 12.25
CA ASN A 283 21.65 13.32 13.58
C ASN A 283 20.57 12.98 14.62
N GLU A 284 19.41 12.54 14.16
CA GLU A 284 18.26 12.06 14.92
C GLU A 284 17.60 10.91 14.16
N THR A 285 16.49 10.37 14.65
CA THR A 285 15.73 9.36 13.90
C THR A 285 15.16 9.98 12.64
N LYS A 286 15.49 9.40 11.48
CA LYS A 286 15.01 9.84 10.17
C LYS A 286 14.21 8.72 9.51
N TYR A 287 13.28 9.06 8.64
CA TYR A 287 12.59 8.06 7.83
C TYR A 287 12.27 8.60 6.43
N ILE A 288 12.22 7.68 5.47
CA ILE A 288 11.44 7.86 4.25
C ILE A 288 10.12 7.14 4.44
N GLU A 289 9.02 7.78 4.07
CA GLU A 289 7.67 7.24 4.08
C GLU A 289 7.16 7.11 2.64
N LEU A 290 6.58 5.97 2.32
CA LEU A 290 5.98 5.61 1.05
C LEU A 290 4.47 5.44 1.24
N TYR A 291 3.66 6.05 0.38
CA TYR A 291 2.20 5.89 0.34
C TYR A 291 1.79 4.96 -0.81
N LEU A 292 1.04 3.91 -0.47
CA LEU A 292 0.67 2.82 -1.38
C LEU A 292 -0.73 3.00 -2.01
N GLY A 293 -1.44 4.09 -1.69
CA GLY A 293 -2.78 4.36 -2.20
C GLY A 293 -3.88 3.79 -1.31
N GLU A 294 -4.85 3.08 -1.91
CA GLU A 294 -6.06 2.57 -1.23
C GLU A 294 -5.77 1.51 -0.14
N GLY A 295 -4.53 1.03 -0.04
CA GLY A 295 -4.14 -0.11 0.80
C GLY A 295 -3.76 -1.28 -0.09
N LYS A 296 -2.61 -1.88 0.20
CA LYS A 296 -2.03 -2.95 -0.61
C LYS A 296 -1.52 -4.06 0.28
N GLU A 297 -1.67 -5.29 -0.20
CA GLU A 297 -1.10 -6.49 0.43
C GLU A 297 0.28 -6.77 -0.16
N PHE A 298 1.27 -6.92 0.71
CA PHE A 298 2.65 -7.19 0.34
C PHE A 298 3.36 -7.94 1.46
N ASN A 299 4.42 -8.67 1.11
CA ASN A 299 5.20 -9.46 2.06
C ASN A 299 6.71 -9.36 1.80
N ARG A 300 7.11 -8.52 0.84
CA ARG A 300 8.50 -8.33 0.45
C ARG A 300 8.79 -6.88 0.11
N ILE A 301 9.90 -6.38 0.66
CA ILE A 301 10.48 -5.09 0.29
C ILE A 301 11.95 -5.31 -0.06
N ASP A 302 12.37 -4.85 -1.23
CA ASP A 302 13.77 -4.78 -1.60
C ASP A 302 14.26 -3.34 -1.43
N ILE A 303 15.45 -3.17 -0.82
CA ILE A 303 16.05 -1.85 -0.61
C ILE A 303 17.49 -1.89 -1.13
N SER A 304 17.86 -0.91 -1.95
CA SER A 304 19.25 -0.61 -2.26
C SER A 304 19.68 0.60 -1.43
N PHE A 305 20.56 0.39 -0.44
CA PHE A 305 21.05 1.47 0.41
C PHE A 305 22.20 2.23 -0.28
N GLU A 306 22.27 3.54 -0.05
CA GLU A 306 23.45 4.31 -0.42
C GLU A 306 24.63 3.88 0.45
N GLY A 307 25.68 3.34 -0.17
CA GLY A 307 26.83 2.83 0.53
C GLY A 307 27.65 3.93 1.22
N ASN A 308 27.90 3.79 2.52
CA ASN A 308 29.01 4.45 3.19
C ASN A 308 30.05 3.36 3.53
N SER A 309 31.21 3.41 2.87
CA SER A 309 32.26 2.38 2.99
C SER A 309 32.80 2.16 4.41
N ARG A 310 32.38 2.97 5.38
CA ARG A 310 32.90 2.96 6.76
C ARG A 310 31.87 2.67 7.85
N TYR A 311 30.57 2.90 7.62
CA TYR A 311 29.55 2.80 8.67
C TYR A 311 28.22 2.28 8.12
N LYS A 312 27.61 1.34 8.85
CA LYS A 312 26.27 0.82 8.54
C LYS A 312 25.20 1.71 9.16
N THR A 313 24.07 1.87 8.48
CA THR A 313 22.91 2.55 9.05
C THR A 313 22.05 1.52 9.78
N ALA A 314 21.74 1.78 11.04
CA ALA A 314 20.74 0.99 11.76
C ALA A 314 19.35 1.42 11.30
N PHE A 315 18.50 0.48 10.89
CA PHE A 315 17.17 0.77 10.39
C PHE A 315 16.15 -0.30 10.82
N GLU A 316 14.87 0.04 10.74
CA GLU A 316 13.72 -0.85 10.83
C GLU A 316 12.73 -0.54 9.70
N ILE A 317 11.86 -1.50 9.35
CA ILE A 317 10.76 -1.28 8.41
C ILE A 317 9.45 -1.42 9.16
N ILE A 318 8.62 -0.39 9.08
CA ILE A 318 7.32 -0.34 9.72
C ILE A 318 6.24 0.00 8.68
N ALA A 319 5.02 -0.48 8.90
CA ALA A 319 3.89 -0.19 8.02
C ALA A 319 2.66 0.26 8.81
N SER A 320 1.75 0.93 8.12
CA SER A 320 0.55 1.50 8.71
C SER A 320 -0.58 1.57 7.70
N GLU A 321 -1.80 1.26 8.12
CA GLU A 321 -3.00 1.47 7.31
C GLU A 321 -3.55 2.90 7.42
N ASP A 322 -3.31 3.58 8.54
CA ASP A 322 -3.92 4.87 8.87
C ASP A 322 -2.92 6.04 8.98
N GLY A 323 -1.62 5.76 8.83
CA GLY A 323 -0.51 6.69 8.98
C GLY A 323 -0.21 7.11 10.43
N LYS A 324 -0.91 6.51 11.41
CA LYS A 324 -0.84 6.87 12.84
C LYS A 324 -0.37 5.70 13.70
N THR A 325 -0.94 4.52 13.49
CA THR A 325 -0.60 3.29 14.18
C THR A 325 0.34 2.49 13.30
N TRP A 326 1.48 2.08 13.85
CA TRP A 326 2.57 1.48 13.08
C TRP A 326 2.89 0.09 13.62
N GLN A 327 2.88 -0.90 12.73
CA GLN A 327 3.36 -2.25 13.01
C GLN A 327 4.79 -2.40 12.50
N THR A 328 5.60 -3.18 13.21
CA THR A 328 6.97 -3.50 12.80
C THR A 328 6.95 -4.70 11.88
N LEU A 329 7.40 -4.50 10.63
CA LEU A 329 7.56 -5.57 9.65
C LEU A 329 8.96 -6.18 9.74
N VAL A 330 9.96 -5.33 9.91
CA VAL A 330 11.36 -5.71 10.06
C VAL A 330 11.91 -5.06 11.31
N GLU A 331 12.27 -5.89 12.29
CA GLU A 331 12.97 -5.43 13.49
C GLU A 331 14.32 -4.79 13.16
N LYS A 332 14.74 -3.92 14.09
CA LYS A 332 15.92 -3.08 13.94
C LYS A 332 17.18 -3.89 13.63
N ARG A 333 17.79 -3.62 12.47
CA ARG A 333 19.01 -4.25 11.97
C ARG A 333 19.92 -3.23 11.31
N TYR A 334 21.04 -3.67 10.72
CA TYR A 334 21.99 -2.78 10.05
C TYR A 334 22.00 -3.04 8.54
N SER A 335 22.06 -1.96 7.74
CA SER A 335 22.24 -2.05 6.29
C SER A 335 23.52 -2.81 5.93
N SER A 336 23.55 -3.44 4.76
CA SER A 336 24.77 -4.07 4.25
C SER A 336 25.88 -3.04 3.96
N ILE A 337 27.13 -3.49 3.94
CA ILE A 337 28.29 -2.73 3.41
C ILE A 337 28.71 -3.45 2.14
N ILE A 338 27.95 -3.38 1.05
CA ILE A 338 28.40 -3.97 -0.22
C ILE A 338 28.01 -3.06 -1.38
N ASN A 339 28.92 -3.01 -2.37
CA ASN A 339 28.96 -2.24 -3.61
C ASN A 339 27.61 -1.71 -4.10
N GLU A 340 27.66 -0.45 -4.55
CA GLU A 340 26.64 0.53 -4.90
C GLU A 340 25.44 0.06 -5.76
N ASN A 341 25.28 -1.22 -6.14
CA ASN A 341 24.34 -1.70 -7.15
C ASN A 341 23.53 -2.97 -6.78
N GLU A 342 23.46 -3.39 -5.51
CA GLU A 342 22.68 -4.58 -5.09
C GLU A 342 21.45 -4.21 -4.25
N TYR A 343 20.42 -5.07 -4.27
CA TYR A 343 19.23 -4.96 -3.43
C TYR A 343 19.33 -5.95 -2.26
N GLU A 344 18.98 -5.49 -1.06
CA GLU A 344 18.71 -6.34 0.10
C GLU A 344 17.21 -6.66 0.12
N SER A 345 16.85 -7.95 0.16
CA SER A 345 15.45 -8.39 0.20
C SER A 345 14.99 -8.63 1.64
N PHE A 346 13.87 -8.04 2.02
CA PHE A 346 13.26 -8.18 3.33
C PHE A 346 11.89 -8.83 3.21
N TYR A 347 11.73 -9.99 3.85
CA TYR A 347 10.48 -10.74 3.90
C TYR A 347 9.86 -10.66 5.29
N PHE A 348 8.53 -10.68 5.33
CA PHE A 348 7.70 -10.62 6.54
C PHE A 348 6.32 -11.20 6.23
N ASP A 349 5.45 -11.31 7.25
CA ASP A 349 4.09 -11.82 7.07
C ASP A 349 3.27 -10.93 6.11
N VAL A 350 2.31 -11.53 5.40
CA VAL A 350 1.47 -10.78 4.47
C VAL A 350 0.81 -9.62 5.20
N THR A 351 1.12 -8.41 4.76
CA THR A 351 0.73 -7.18 5.43
C THR A 351 -0.13 -6.36 4.49
N HIS A 352 -1.34 -6.00 4.93
CA HIS A 352 -2.12 -4.93 4.32
C HIS A 352 -1.68 -3.58 4.90
N ALA A 353 -1.26 -2.63 4.06
CA ALA A 353 -0.94 -1.27 4.53
C ALA A 353 -1.12 -0.20 3.44
N LYS A 354 -1.34 1.05 3.89
CA LYS A 354 -1.35 2.26 3.04
C LYS A 354 -0.03 3.01 3.08
N TYR A 355 0.75 2.82 4.14
CA TYR A 355 2.01 3.50 4.37
C TYR A 355 3.10 2.52 4.77
N VAL A 356 4.31 2.75 4.26
CA VAL A 356 5.52 2.04 4.67
C VAL A 356 6.57 3.08 5.06
N ARG A 357 7.30 2.85 6.15
CA ARG A 357 8.49 3.65 6.49
C ARG A 357 9.71 2.77 6.62
N ILE A 358 10.81 3.27 6.07
CA ILE A 358 12.16 2.79 6.41
C ILE A 358 12.72 3.80 7.39
N VAL A 359 12.87 3.40 8.65
CA VAL A 359 13.21 4.27 9.77
C VAL A 359 14.65 4.04 10.17
N ALA A 360 15.51 5.03 9.97
CA ALA A 360 16.91 5.01 10.37
C ALA A 360 17.10 5.60 11.77
N SER A 361 17.86 4.88 12.60
CA SER A 361 18.23 5.29 13.96
C SER A 361 19.57 6.03 14.01
N PRO A 362 19.68 7.13 14.77
CA PRO A 362 20.96 7.78 15.04
C PRO A 362 21.82 6.89 15.95
N ASN A 363 23.13 7.10 15.96
CA ASN A 363 24.15 6.34 16.73
C ASN A 363 24.56 4.97 16.17
N SER A 364 24.25 4.69 14.91
CA SER A 364 24.74 3.51 14.19
C SER A 364 26.22 3.63 13.76
N GLY A 365 26.83 4.79 13.97
CA GLY A 365 28.15 5.17 13.44
C GLY A 365 28.05 5.89 12.09
N ALA A 366 26.94 5.75 11.37
CA ALA A 366 26.67 6.48 10.14
C ALA A 366 26.18 7.92 10.45
N ASN A 367 26.74 8.90 9.73
CA ASN A 367 26.32 10.31 9.82
C ASN A 367 25.28 10.68 8.75
N THR A 368 25.03 9.78 7.80
CA THR A 368 24.10 9.95 6.69
C THR A 368 23.22 8.70 6.59
N PHE A 369 22.01 8.89 6.09
CA PHE A 369 21.10 7.83 5.72
C PHE A 369 20.68 8.08 4.27
N GLY A 370 20.98 7.14 3.38
CA GLY A 370 20.63 7.26 1.97
C GLY A 370 20.12 5.96 1.39
N ILE A 371 19.23 6.07 0.42
CA ILE A 371 18.57 4.97 -0.28
C ILE A 371 18.57 5.30 -1.77
N LYS A 372 19.04 4.34 -2.56
CA LYS A 372 19.13 4.37 -4.02
C LYS A 372 17.85 3.91 -4.70
N ASP A 373 17.19 2.89 -4.15
CA ASP A 373 15.89 2.45 -4.67
C ASP A 373 15.16 1.57 -3.65
N ILE A 374 13.83 1.56 -3.72
CA ILE A 374 12.93 0.76 -2.91
C ILE A 374 11.91 0.10 -3.84
N ARG A 375 11.74 -1.21 -3.69
CA ARG A 375 10.74 -1.98 -4.42
C ARG A 375 9.87 -2.74 -3.43
N ILE A 376 8.56 -2.57 -3.53
CA ILE A 376 7.60 -3.29 -2.69
C ILE A 376 6.86 -4.27 -3.59
N TYR A 377 6.79 -5.53 -3.23
CA TYR A 377 6.16 -6.54 -4.07
C TYR A 377 4.77 -6.88 -3.54
N GLU A 378 3.75 -6.73 -4.38
CA GLU A 378 2.42 -7.25 -4.10
C GLU A 378 2.55 -8.72 -3.73
N TYR A 379 1.80 -9.10 -2.69
CA TYR A 379 1.66 -10.51 -2.40
C TYR A 379 1.04 -11.18 -3.62
N SER A 380 1.81 -12.07 -4.23
CA SER A 380 1.44 -12.71 -5.47
C SER A 380 2.04 -14.09 -5.50
N TYR A 381 1.19 -15.06 -5.82
CA TYR A 381 1.61 -16.43 -5.95
C TYR A 381 2.51 -16.58 -7.19
N PRO A 382 3.72 -17.17 -7.08
CA PRO A 382 4.70 -17.21 -8.18
C PRO A 382 4.17 -17.79 -9.51
N ASP A 383 3.06 -18.50 -9.47
CA ASP A 383 2.43 -19.20 -10.60
C ASP A 383 0.95 -18.84 -10.82
N GLY A 384 0.41 -17.88 -10.07
CA GLY A 384 -1.02 -17.54 -10.12
C GLY A 384 -1.95 -18.62 -9.57
N SER A 385 -1.43 -19.62 -8.85
CA SER A 385 -2.21 -20.79 -8.38
C SER A 385 -3.10 -20.53 -7.16
N GLY A 386 -2.90 -19.42 -6.44
CA GLY A 386 -3.57 -19.21 -5.16
C GLY A 386 -2.83 -19.78 -3.95
N PHE A 387 -1.63 -20.39 -4.12
CA PHE A 387 -0.88 -21.03 -3.02
C PHE A 387 0.45 -20.32 -2.70
N PRO A 388 0.75 -20.02 -1.41
CA PRO A 388 1.94 -19.23 -1.02
C PRO A 388 3.25 -19.78 -1.59
N PRO A 389 4.28 -18.94 -1.79
CA PRO A 389 5.51 -19.36 -2.48
C PRO A 389 6.11 -20.57 -1.78
N THR A 390 6.54 -21.62 -2.49
CA THR A 390 7.05 -22.89 -1.92
C THR A 390 8.33 -22.76 -1.08
N LYS A 391 8.80 -21.54 -0.86
CA LYS A 391 9.96 -21.19 -0.04
C LYS A 391 9.55 -20.25 1.08
N VAL A 392 9.93 -20.59 2.30
CA VAL A 392 9.81 -19.71 3.46
C VAL A 392 11.12 -18.97 3.67
N TYR A 393 11.02 -17.64 3.68
CA TYR A 393 11.97 -16.75 4.33
C TYR A 393 11.45 -16.52 5.76
N PHE A 394 12.27 -16.81 6.76
CA PHE A 394 11.81 -16.84 8.16
C PHE A 394 11.33 -15.45 8.61
N ALA A 395 10.12 -15.40 9.17
CA ALA A 395 9.46 -14.16 9.58
C ALA A 395 10.13 -13.51 10.80
N LYS A 396 10.75 -14.32 11.68
CA LYS A 396 11.39 -13.82 12.89
C LYS A 396 12.49 -14.75 13.39
N GLU A 397 13.61 -14.16 13.80
CA GLU A 397 14.66 -14.83 14.56
C GLU A 397 14.24 -14.99 16.04
N SER A 398 14.50 -16.14 16.65
CA SER A 398 14.48 -16.25 18.11
C SER A 398 15.90 -16.46 18.62
N SER A 399 16.43 -15.47 19.33
CA SER A 399 17.77 -15.51 19.89
C SER A 399 17.80 -16.43 21.11
N SER A 400 18.47 -17.58 20.99
CA SER A 400 18.95 -18.36 22.13
C SER A 400 20.29 -19.03 21.84
N ALA A 401 21.22 -18.30 21.23
CA ALA A 401 22.61 -18.73 21.31
C ALA A 401 23.02 -18.71 22.79
N MET A 402 23.51 -19.85 23.32
CA MET A 402 24.05 -19.91 24.68
C MET A 402 25.32 -19.08 24.88
N ASP A 403 25.88 -18.54 23.78
CA ASP A 403 27.16 -17.85 23.70
C ASP A 403 27.00 -16.43 23.11
N GLU A 404 27.87 -15.49 23.50
CA GLU A 404 27.88 -14.14 22.95
C GLU A 404 28.16 -14.17 21.43
N SER A 405 27.15 -13.78 20.65
CA SER A 405 27.23 -13.80 19.19
C SER A 405 28.29 -12.83 18.65
N LEU A 406 29.20 -13.31 17.81
CA LEU A 406 30.23 -12.50 17.15
C LEU A 406 29.68 -11.72 15.94
N ALA A 407 28.51 -12.13 15.42
CA ALA A 407 27.72 -11.42 14.42
C ALA A 407 26.23 -11.67 14.67
N PRO A 408 25.33 -10.74 14.33
CA PRO A 408 23.90 -10.87 14.64
C PRO A 408 23.22 -12.02 13.89
N ALA A 409 22.11 -12.53 14.44
CA ALA A 409 21.41 -13.71 13.92
C ALA A 409 20.67 -13.45 12.60
N TYR A 410 20.21 -12.22 12.34
CA TYR A 410 19.50 -11.86 11.10
C TYR A 410 20.38 -12.00 9.85
N TYR A 411 21.70 -12.13 10.00
CA TYR A 411 22.61 -12.49 8.91
C TYR A 411 22.47 -13.94 8.43
N ALA A 412 21.64 -14.76 9.07
CA ALA A 412 21.29 -16.08 8.56
C ALA A 412 20.03 -16.06 7.65
N THR A 413 19.39 -14.89 7.51
CA THR A 413 18.10 -14.73 6.80
C THR A 413 18.03 -13.41 6.03
N ASP A 414 19.17 -12.79 5.73
CA ASP A 414 19.24 -11.47 5.07
C ASP A 414 19.41 -11.58 3.55
N THR A 415 19.28 -12.78 2.99
CA THR A 415 19.47 -13.13 1.58
C THR A 415 20.87 -12.87 1.04
N ASN A 416 21.86 -12.70 1.92
CA ASN A 416 23.21 -12.35 1.56
C ASN A 416 24.21 -13.43 1.98
N LEU A 417 24.62 -14.25 1.02
CA LEU A 417 25.56 -15.36 1.23
C LEU A 417 26.95 -14.95 1.75
N LYS A 418 27.27 -13.64 1.77
CA LYS A 418 28.56 -13.10 2.26
C LYS A 418 28.50 -12.71 3.73
N THR A 419 27.32 -12.44 4.28
CA THR A 419 27.12 -12.25 5.71
C THR A 419 26.91 -13.60 6.39
N ALA A 420 27.09 -13.64 7.70
CA ALA A 420 26.82 -14.84 8.47
C ALA A 420 26.54 -14.50 9.93
N TRP A 421 25.49 -15.09 10.48
CA TRP A 421 25.46 -15.30 11.91
C TRP A 421 26.65 -16.18 12.29
N LYS A 422 27.39 -15.81 13.34
CA LYS A 422 28.53 -16.60 13.80
C LYS A 422 28.79 -16.42 15.28
N THR A 423 29.27 -17.48 15.89
CA THR A 423 29.59 -17.54 17.32
C THR A 423 30.76 -18.48 17.57
N GLU A 424 31.42 -18.32 18.71
CA GLU A 424 32.40 -19.26 19.22
C GLU A 424 31.72 -20.15 20.26
N ILE A 425 31.67 -21.46 20.00
CA ILE A 425 31.02 -22.42 20.87
C ILE A 425 31.79 -22.51 22.20
N LEU A 426 31.19 -22.04 23.30
CA LEU A 426 31.82 -22.12 24.63
C LEU A 426 31.56 -23.47 25.32
N GLY A 427 30.48 -24.16 24.95
CA GLY A 427 30.07 -25.45 25.49
C GLY A 427 30.25 -26.63 24.52
N ASP A 428 29.29 -27.57 24.58
CA ASP A 428 29.24 -28.75 23.71
C ASP A 428 28.61 -28.45 22.35
N TYR A 429 27.72 -27.45 22.28
CA TYR A 429 27.02 -27.02 21.08
C TYR A 429 26.58 -25.56 21.19
N THR A 430 26.15 -24.99 20.07
CA THR A 430 25.39 -23.74 19.97
C THR A 430 24.12 -23.98 19.15
N GLU A 431 23.15 -23.07 19.20
CA GLU A 431 21.94 -23.17 18.37
C GLU A 431 21.46 -21.80 17.89
N ILE A 432 20.84 -21.80 16.72
CA ILE A 432 20.07 -20.68 16.18
C ILE A 432 18.66 -21.17 15.87
N ASN A 433 17.65 -20.41 16.30
CA ASN A 433 16.25 -20.75 16.16
C ASN A 433 15.55 -19.79 15.20
N PHE A 434 14.62 -20.34 14.44
CA PHE A 434 13.85 -19.63 13.44
C PHE A 434 12.37 -19.90 13.64
N VAL A 435 11.57 -18.84 13.64
CA VAL A 435 10.11 -18.93 13.78
C VAL A 435 9.49 -18.99 12.38
N LEU A 436 8.62 -19.98 12.18
CA LEU A 436 7.83 -20.09 10.96
C LEU A 436 6.59 -19.20 11.08
N PRO A 437 6.09 -18.63 9.97
CA PRO A 437 4.90 -17.75 9.97
C PRO A 437 3.67 -18.41 10.61
N ARG A 438 3.54 -19.72 10.45
CA ARG A 438 2.46 -20.54 10.99
C ARG A 438 2.94 -21.98 11.16
N LEU A 439 2.03 -22.87 11.53
CA LEU A 439 2.26 -24.30 11.44
C LEU A 439 2.37 -24.68 9.95
N MET A 440 3.47 -25.30 9.52
CA MET A 440 3.75 -25.61 8.11
C MET A 440 4.33 -27.02 7.95
N ALA A 441 3.96 -27.70 6.86
CA ALA A 441 4.53 -28.99 6.48
C ALA A 441 5.88 -28.83 5.76
N VAL A 442 6.97 -28.78 6.52
CA VAL A 442 8.34 -28.57 6.00
C VAL A 442 8.94 -29.87 5.45
N THR A 443 9.72 -29.76 4.38
CA THR A 443 10.21 -30.94 3.62
C THR A 443 11.69 -30.89 3.24
N ASN A 444 12.26 -29.70 3.09
CA ASN A 444 13.65 -29.54 2.67
C ASN A 444 14.25 -28.29 3.32
N LEU A 445 15.52 -28.39 3.72
CA LEU A 445 16.33 -27.29 4.20
C LEU A 445 17.41 -26.96 3.18
N LYS A 446 17.51 -25.70 2.78
CA LYS A 446 18.67 -25.18 2.05
C LYS A 446 19.45 -24.27 2.99
N VAL A 447 20.72 -24.59 3.20
CA VAL A 447 21.56 -23.87 4.16
C VAL A 447 22.94 -23.61 3.57
N ARG A 448 23.49 -22.43 3.85
CA ARG A 448 24.90 -22.11 3.63
C ARG A 448 25.55 -21.86 4.98
N PHE A 449 26.60 -22.61 5.30
CA PHE A 449 27.41 -22.41 6.50
C PHE A 449 28.58 -21.45 6.26
N LEU A 450 29.09 -20.88 7.34
CA LEU A 450 30.26 -20.00 7.33
C LEU A 450 31.49 -20.73 6.77
N ASN A 451 32.17 -20.12 5.79
CA ASN A 451 33.38 -20.66 5.14
C ASN A 451 33.20 -22.06 4.54
N GLN A 452 31.99 -22.40 4.09
CA GLN A 452 31.68 -23.72 3.53
C GLN A 452 32.41 -24.02 2.20
N ASP A 453 33.13 -23.05 1.63
CA ASP A 453 34.08 -23.24 0.52
C ASP A 453 35.37 -23.95 0.95
N LYS A 454 35.65 -24.06 2.26
CA LYS A 454 36.92 -24.60 2.80
C LYS A 454 36.72 -25.62 3.91
N TYR A 455 35.72 -25.43 4.74
CA TYR A 455 35.51 -26.20 5.96
C TYR A 455 34.11 -26.80 5.98
N ILE A 456 33.99 -27.95 6.63
CA ILE A 456 32.71 -28.56 6.93
C ILE A 456 32.25 -28.14 8.33
N SER A 457 30.95 -28.05 8.53
CA SER A 457 30.30 -27.78 9.81
C SER A 457 29.63 -29.04 10.32
N GLU A 458 29.78 -29.35 11.60
CA GLU A 458 29.02 -30.43 12.25
C GLU A 458 27.73 -29.85 12.83
N PHE A 459 26.58 -30.40 12.46
CA PHE A 459 25.27 -29.83 12.82
C PHE A 459 24.15 -30.89 12.91
N GLU A 460 23.05 -30.52 13.56
CA GLU A 460 21.76 -31.22 13.59
C GLU A 460 20.65 -30.20 13.35
N VAL A 461 19.51 -30.63 12.79
CA VAL A 461 18.32 -29.77 12.62
C VAL A 461 17.11 -30.41 13.26
N GLN A 462 16.40 -29.63 14.07
CA GLN A 462 15.17 -30.04 14.72
C GLN A 462 14.03 -29.09 14.34
N VAL A 463 12.83 -29.64 14.23
CA VAL A 463 11.60 -28.91 13.98
C VAL A 463 10.68 -29.10 15.17
N LYS A 464 10.11 -27.99 15.66
CA LYS A 464 9.15 -28.00 16.75
C LYS A 464 7.76 -28.23 16.23
N THR A 465 7.15 -29.33 16.63
CA THR A 465 5.81 -29.75 16.20
C THR A 465 4.72 -28.98 16.94
N GLU A 466 3.48 -29.18 16.50
CA GLU A 466 2.28 -28.56 17.06
C GLU A 466 2.14 -28.77 18.58
N ASP A 467 2.45 -29.98 19.06
CA ASP A 467 2.43 -30.37 20.47
C ASP A 467 3.58 -29.77 21.32
N ASN A 468 4.37 -28.87 20.74
CA ASN A 468 5.58 -28.26 21.32
C ASN A 468 6.75 -29.22 21.57
N SER A 469 6.73 -30.44 21.02
CA SER A 469 7.88 -31.34 21.06
C SER A 469 8.87 -31.03 19.92
N TRP A 470 10.14 -31.41 20.10
CA TRP A 470 11.18 -31.27 19.07
C TRP A 470 11.40 -32.60 18.39
N VAL A 471 11.33 -32.60 17.05
CA VAL A 471 11.60 -33.76 16.20
C VAL A 471 12.85 -33.49 15.38
N THR A 472 13.80 -34.43 15.37
CA THR A 472 15.01 -34.33 14.53
C THR A 472 14.63 -34.52 13.06
N ALA A 473 14.78 -33.45 12.27
CA ALA A 473 14.57 -33.45 10.82
C ALA A 473 15.83 -33.93 10.09
N ILE A 474 17.00 -33.43 10.50
CA ILE A 474 18.31 -33.81 9.97
C ILE A 474 19.16 -34.27 11.16
N PRO A 475 19.56 -35.55 11.23
CA PRO A 475 20.35 -36.07 12.34
C PRO A 475 21.75 -35.44 12.35
N ARG A 476 22.39 -35.44 13.53
CA ARG A 476 23.76 -34.93 13.70
C ARG A 476 24.70 -35.53 12.65
N GLY A 477 25.30 -34.65 11.86
CA GLY A 477 26.18 -35.01 10.75
C GLY A 477 27.07 -33.86 10.34
N ASN A 478 27.79 -34.06 9.23
CA ASN A 478 28.67 -33.04 8.67
C ASN A 478 28.06 -32.47 7.40
N SER A 479 28.20 -31.16 7.20
CA SER A 479 28.00 -30.50 5.91
C SER A 479 29.06 -30.98 4.91
N LYS A 480 28.85 -30.68 3.63
CA LYS A 480 29.89 -30.83 2.60
C LYS A 480 30.64 -29.51 2.39
N VAL A 481 31.81 -29.61 1.75
CA VAL A 481 32.50 -28.44 1.17
C VAL A 481 31.81 -28.10 -0.14
N LEU A 482 31.31 -26.87 -0.28
CA LEU A 482 30.61 -26.39 -1.47
C LEU A 482 31.59 -25.92 -2.54
N SER A 483 31.30 -26.27 -3.79
CA SER A 483 32.04 -25.79 -4.95
C SER A 483 31.71 -24.31 -5.24
N GLN A 484 32.52 -23.65 -6.07
CA GLN A 484 32.34 -22.22 -6.39
C GLN A 484 31.00 -21.88 -7.07
N ASN A 485 30.29 -22.88 -7.60
CA ASN A 485 29.01 -22.70 -8.29
C ASN A 485 27.79 -23.11 -7.44
N GLU A 486 28.00 -23.48 -6.17
CA GLU A 486 26.92 -23.87 -5.27
C GLU A 486 26.71 -22.81 -4.19
N ASP A 487 25.51 -22.23 -4.20
CA ASP A 487 25.09 -21.23 -3.21
C ASP A 487 24.67 -21.88 -1.89
N TYR A 488 24.03 -23.05 -1.94
CA TYR A 488 23.48 -23.76 -0.78
C TYR A 488 23.84 -25.25 -0.80
N GLU A 489 23.84 -25.86 0.38
CA GLU A 489 23.64 -27.31 0.53
C GLU A 489 22.17 -27.59 0.83
N GLU A 490 21.61 -28.61 0.19
CA GLU A 490 20.20 -28.98 0.33
C GLU A 490 20.05 -30.31 1.08
N PHE A 491 19.07 -30.37 1.98
CA PHE A 491 18.78 -31.52 2.83
C PHE A 491 17.28 -31.79 2.83
N ALA A 492 16.85 -32.78 2.05
CA ALA A 492 15.49 -33.29 2.12
C ALA A 492 15.32 -34.20 3.35
N PHE A 493 14.16 -34.13 3.99
CA PHE A 493 13.78 -34.96 5.13
C PHE A 493 12.30 -35.34 5.05
N ASP A 494 11.88 -36.30 5.88
CA ASP A 494 10.47 -36.69 5.96
C ASP A 494 9.62 -35.49 6.36
N THR A 495 8.45 -35.32 5.75
CA THR A 495 7.60 -34.15 6.01
C THR A 495 7.27 -34.02 7.49
N ILE A 496 7.64 -32.90 8.11
CA ILE A 496 7.34 -32.59 9.50
C ILE A 496 6.45 -31.36 9.52
N ILE A 497 5.37 -31.42 10.31
CA ILE A 497 4.50 -30.27 10.54
C ILE A 497 5.02 -29.52 11.77
N GLY A 498 5.49 -28.29 11.57
CA GLY A 498 6.10 -27.52 12.64
C GLY A 498 5.93 -26.02 12.53
N LYS A 499 6.27 -25.33 13.62
CA LYS A 499 6.13 -23.86 13.77
C LYS A 499 7.44 -23.15 14.12
N GLU A 500 8.46 -23.90 14.53
CA GLU A 500 9.81 -23.39 14.77
C GLU A 500 10.80 -24.42 14.22
N LEU A 501 11.96 -23.95 13.76
CA LEU A 501 13.10 -24.78 13.38
C LEU A 501 14.33 -24.30 14.13
N LYS A 502 15.23 -25.21 14.47
CA LYS A 502 16.55 -24.85 14.99
C LYS A 502 17.67 -25.63 14.33
N ILE A 503 18.78 -24.93 14.11
CA ILE A 503 20.03 -25.52 13.68
C ILE A 503 20.96 -25.55 14.89
N ILE A 504 21.36 -26.76 15.28
CA ILE A 504 22.30 -27.00 16.37
C ILE A 504 23.68 -27.22 15.75
N GLY A 505 24.66 -26.41 16.16
CA GLY A 505 26.05 -26.49 15.67
C GLY A 505 27.00 -27.06 16.72
N TYR A 506 27.88 -27.96 16.29
CA TYR A 506 28.87 -28.63 17.16
C TYR A 506 30.31 -28.22 16.87
N GLY A 507 30.53 -27.43 15.82
CA GLY A 507 31.83 -26.88 15.45
C GLY A 507 32.09 -26.97 13.94
N SER A 508 33.34 -26.76 13.56
CA SER A 508 33.78 -26.87 12.17
C SER A 508 35.13 -27.56 12.04
N SER A 509 35.46 -28.00 10.82
CA SER A 509 36.76 -28.57 10.50
C SER A 509 37.88 -27.53 10.35
N ASN A 510 37.65 -26.28 10.75
CA ASN A 510 38.65 -25.23 10.68
C ASN A 510 39.78 -25.49 11.70
N PRO A 511 41.02 -25.78 11.26
CA PRO A 511 42.10 -26.16 12.18
C PRO A 511 42.55 -25.00 13.07
N SER A 512 42.33 -23.75 12.65
CA SER A 512 42.71 -22.57 13.42
C SER A 512 41.66 -22.16 14.45
N ASN A 513 40.38 -22.51 14.22
CA ASN A 513 39.31 -22.28 15.18
C ASN A 513 38.16 -23.29 14.96
N PRO A 514 38.26 -24.51 15.52
CA PRO A 514 37.24 -25.55 15.34
C PRO A 514 35.94 -25.27 16.10
N LYS A 515 35.95 -24.34 17.06
CA LYS A 515 34.77 -23.93 17.83
C LYS A 515 33.99 -22.79 17.17
N LEU A 516 34.50 -22.20 16.08
CA LEU A 516 33.77 -21.24 15.28
C LEU A 516 32.69 -21.95 14.47
N PHE A 517 31.44 -21.54 14.67
CA PHE A 517 30.27 -21.99 13.91
C PHE A 517 29.49 -20.79 13.39
N GLY A 518 28.84 -20.94 12.24
CA GLY A 518 28.03 -19.87 11.68
C GLY A 518 27.20 -20.32 10.49
N VAL A 519 26.10 -19.58 10.26
CA VAL A 519 25.13 -19.80 9.19
C VAL A 519 25.07 -18.51 8.39
N CYS A 520 25.33 -18.61 7.09
CA CYS A 520 25.25 -17.51 6.12
C CYS A 520 23.82 -17.28 5.63
N GLU A 521 23.08 -18.34 5.35
CA GLU A 521 21.71 -18.20 4.86
C GLU A 521 20.96 -19.51 5.08
N VAL A 522 19.67 -19.40 5.38
CA VAL A 522 18.78 -20.56 5.50
C VAL A 522 17.44 -20.28 4.81
N THR A 523 16.95 -21.27 4.07
CA THR A 523 15.59 -21.28 3.51
C THR A 523 14.98 -22.67 3.66
N LEU A 524 13.65 -22.74 3.69
CA LEU A 524 12.90 -23.99 3.77
C LEU A 524 11.97 -24.15 2.59
N ASP A 525 11.89 -25.36 2.06
CA ASP A 525 10.79 -25.76 1.18
C ASP A 525 9.70 -26.46 2.01
N TYR A 526 8.44 -26.26 1.62
CA TYR A 526 7.27 -26.83 2.29
C TYR A 526 6.21 -27.25 1.26
N ASP A 527 5.26 -28.07 1.71
CA ASP A 527 4.31 -28.78 0.86
C ASP A 527 2.87 -28.64 1.38
N PHE A 528 2.06 -27.81 0.71
CA PHE A 528 0.67 -27.55 1.09
C PHE A 528 -0.23 -28.77 1.00
N ASP A 529 -0.10 -29.53 -0.09
CA ASP A 529 -0.96 -30.67 -0.32
C ASP A 529 -0.74 -31.70 0.78
N LYS A 530 0.52 -31.90 1.19
CA LYS A 530 0.84 -32.73 2.36
C LYS A 530 0.35 -32.16 3.67
N GLU A 531 0.35 -30.84 3.85
CA GLU A 531 -0.19 -30.22 5.06
C GLU A 531 -1.67 -30.59 5.22
N GLU A 532 -2.48 -30.41 4.17
CA GLU A 532 -3.89 -30.76 4.21
C GLU A 532 -4.11 -32.26 4.34
N ASP A 533 -3.32 -33.09 3.66
CA ASP A 533 -3.46 -34.55 3.69
C ASP A 533 -3.04 -35.17 5.03
N LEU A 534 -2.13 -34.53 5.76
CA LEU A 534 -1.67 -35.03 7.06
C LEU A 534 -2.55 -34.53 8.21
N THR A 535 -3.05 -33.30 8.14
CA THR A 535 -3.82 -32.67 9.23
C THR A 535 -5.33 -32.77 9.03
N GLY A 536 -5.78 -32.93 7.79
CA GLY A 536 -7.16 -32.69 7.39
C GLY A 536 -7.52 -31.21 7.40
N LYS A 537 -6.69 -30.30 7.93
CA LYS A 537 -6.95 -28.86 7.94
C LYS A 537 -6.71 -28.30 6.56
N ILE A 538 -7.73 -27.66 5.99
CA ILE A 538 -7.59 -26.92 4.73
C ILE A 538 -6.85 -25.63 5.04
N VAL A 539 -5.79 -25.34 4.27
CA VAL A 539 -5.02 -24.11 4.43
C VAL A 539 -5.83 -22.97 3.82
N LEU A 540 -6.42 -22.13 4.67
CA LEU A 540 -7.16 -20.95 4.25
C LEU A 540 -6.24 -19.75 4.08
N THR A 541 -6.54 -18.90 3.11
CA THR A 541 -5.90 -17.59 2.93
C THR A 541 -6.96 -16.49 2.94
N PRO A 542 -6.61 -15.22 3.21
CA PRO A 542 -7.59 -14.13 3.24
C PRO A 542 -8.35 -13.93 1.92
N GLU A 543 -7.77 -14.30 0.79
CA GLU A 543 -8.42 -14.23 -0.53
C GLU A 543 -9.52 -15.27 -0.71
N MET A 544 -9.46 -16.38 0.03
CA MET A 544 -10.52 -17.38 0.09
C MET A 544 -11.73 -16.87 0.89
N ILE A 545 -11.59 -15.75 1.62
CA ILE A 545 -12.63 -15.22 2.48
C ILE A 545 -13.17 -13.91 1.91
N TYR A 546 -14.47 -13.89 1.67
CA TYR A 546 -15.25 -12.68 1.42
C TYR A 546 -15.97 -12.29 2.71
N VAL A 547 -15.97 -11.00 3.04
CA VAL A 547 -16.77 -10.43 4.14
C VAL A 547 -17.65 -9.32 3.60
N THR A 548 -18.81 -9.11 4.22
CA THR A 548 -19.76 -8.08 3.79
C THR A 548 -19.29 -6.64 4.03
N GLU A 549 -18.51 -6.41 5.10
CA GLU A 549 -18.04 -5.08 5.49
C GLU A 549 -16.74 -5.16 6.31
N GLU A 550 -15.90 -4.13 6.18
CA GLU A 550 -14.65 -3.93 6.94
C GLU A 550 -14.61 -2.48 7.46
N PRO A 551 -15.43 -2.14 8.47
CA PRO A 551 -15.61 -0.75 8.90
C PRO A 551 -14.39 -0.21 9.66
N GLU A 552 -13.60 -1.09 10.26
CA GLU A 552 -12.41 -0.76 11.03
C GLU A 552 -11.19 -1.45 10.41
N PRO A 553 -10.21 -0.69 9.88
CA PRO A 553 -9.06 -1.28 9.18
C PRO A 553 -8.27 -2.28 10.03
N GLN A 554 -8.09 -2.00 11.33
CA GLN A 554 -7.43 -2.92 12.26
C GLN A 554 -8.20 -4.22 12.54
N ASN A 555 -9.48 -4.29 12.18
CA ASN A 555 -10.34 -5.46 12.36
C ASN A 555 -10.84 -5.98 10.99
N ASN A 556 -9.93 -6.08 10.03
CA ASN A 556 -10.17 -6.59 8.68
C ASN A 556 -10.18 -8.13 8.64
N LYS A 557 -10.53 -8.68 7.47
CA LYS A 557 -10.71 -10.12 7.22
C LYS A 557 -9.41 -10.94 7.30
N ASN A 558 -8.24 -10.32 7.20
CA ASN A 558 -6.97 -11.04 7.24
C ASN A 558 -6.73 -11.66 8.63
N ASN A 559 -7.28 -11.02 9.65
CA ASN A 559 -7.36 -11.52 11.03
C ASN A 559 -8.35 -12.70 11.21
N LEU A 560 -8.79 -13.37 10.14
CA LEU A 560 -9.61 -14.59 10.21
C LEU A 560 -8.82 -15.87 9.92
N VAL A 561 -7.56 -15.72 9.50
CA VAL A 561 -6.64 -16.83 9.21
C VAL A 561 -5.18 -16.53 9.60
N ASP A 562 -4.94 -15.56 10.50
CA ASP A 562 -3.59 -15.12 10.88
C ASP A 562 -2.95 -15.96 12.00
N GLY A 563 -3.71 -16.88 12.61
CA GLY A 563 -3.27 -17.71 13.72
C GLY A 563 -3.20 -17.00 15.07
N ASP A 564 -3.64 -15.74 15.18
CA ASP A 564 -3.67 -14.97 16.43
C ASP A 564 -5.10 -14.78 16.95
N LEU A 565 -5.46 -15.53 18.00
CA LEU A 565 -6.77 -15.40 18.66
C LEU A 565 -7.01 -14.02 19.35
N ASN A 566 -6.05 -13.10 19.33
CA ASN A 566 -6.18 -11.75 19.87
C ASN A 566 -6.57 -10.69 18.83
N THR A 567 -6.32 -10.95 17.55
CA THR A 567 -6.81 -10.14 16.43
C THR A 567 -8.21 -10.63 16.05
N ARG A 568 -8.92 -9.89 15.20
CA ARG A 568 -10.28 -10.27 14.76
C ARG A 568 -10.71 -9.54 13.51
N TRP A 569 -11.62 -10.12 12.76
CA TRP A 569 -12.53 -9.36 11.91
C TRP A 569 -13.75 -8.91 12.71
N SER A 570 -14.32 -7.75 12.38
CA SER A 570 -15.51 -7.22 13.07
C SER A 570 -16.38 -6.34 12.18
N ALA A 571 -17.69 -6.55 12.20
CA ALA A 571 -18.68 -5.67 11.57
C ALA A 571 -19.96 -5.56 12.42
N GLU A 572 -20.68 -4.43 12.36
CA GLU A 572 -21.97 -4.30 13.05
C GLU A 572 -23.05 -5.11 12.36
N SER A 573 -23.68 -6.04 13.09
CA SER A 573 -24.72 -6.92 12.55
C SER A 573 -25.99 -6.94 13.40
N TYR A 574 -27.08 -6.41 12.87
CA TYR A 574 -28.37 -6.33 13.57
C TYR A 574 -29.56 -6.20 12.61
N TYR A 575 -30.76 -6.50 13.10
CA TYR A 575 -32.00 -6.12 12.42
C TYR A 575 -32.43 -4.71 12.81
N ARG A 576 -32.96 -3.94 11.87
CA ARG A 576 -33.80 -2.78 12.16
C ARG A 576 -35.24 -3.22 12.29
N VAL A 577 -35.75 -3.20 13.51
CA VAL A 577 -37.10 -3.68 13.82
C VAL A 577 -38.00 -2.49 14.14
N THR A 578 -39.19 -2.47 13.53
CA THR A 578 -40.26 -1.54 13.90
C THR A 578 -41.37 -2.27 14.67
N VAL A 579 -41.75 -1.74 15.83
CA VAL A 579 -42.83 -2.27 16.70
C VAL A 579 -43.86 -1.17 17.00
N ILE A 580 -45.08 -1.58 17.40
CA ILE A 580 -46.11 -0.67 17.90
C ILE A 580 -45.95 -0.52 19.43
N LYS A 581 -45.77 0.71 19.90
CA LYS A 581 -45.71 1.03 21.34
C LYS A 581 -47.09 0.89 21.97
N ARG A 582 -47.12 0.61 23.28
CA ARG A 582 -48.31 0.82 24.12
C ARG A 582 -48.73 2.28 23.99
N GLY A 583 -49.87 2.55 23.34
CA GLY A 583 -50.36 3.89 23.00
C GLY A 583 -50.44 4.20 21.50
N GLY A 584 -50.10 3.26 20.61
CA GLY A 584 -50.40 3.34 19.16
C GLY A 584 -49.34 3.99 18.26
N GLY A 585 -48.24 4.52 18.83
CA GLY A 585 -47.11 5.04 18.05
C GLY A 585 -46.13 3.97 17.59
N ARG A 586 -45.46 4.16 16.44
CA ARG A 586 -44.39 3.25 15.96
C ARG A 586 -43.04 3.58 16.62
N LYS A 587 -42.22 2.55 16.86
CA LYS A 587 -40.81 2.70 17.29
C LYS A 587 -39.94 1.83 16.40
N THR A 588 -38.87 2.39 15.86
CA THR A 588 -37.81 1.63 15.18
C THR A 588 -36.58 1.58 16.07
N SER A 589 -35.94 0.41 16.16
CA SER A 589 -34.70 0.21 16.92
C SER A 589 -33.90 -0.95 16.35
N ASN A 590 -32.59 -0.90 16.57
CA ASN A 590 -31.68 -2.00 16.26
C ASN A 590 -31.89 -3.14 17.28
N SER A 591 -31.84 -4.38 16.80
CA SER A 591 -32.02 -5.56 17.63
C SER A 591 -31.33 -6.77 17.02
N ASN A 592 -30.69 -7.58 17.87
CA ASN A 592 -30.15 -8.87 17.46
C ASN A 592 -31.23 -9.94 17.36
N VAL A 593 -32.43 -9.71 17.93
CA VAL A 593 -33.56 -10.63 17.90
C VAL A 593 -34.75 -9.97 17.24
N ILE A 594 -35.50 -10.70 16.43
CA ILE A 594 -36.77 -10.24 15.88
C ILE A 594 -37.86 -10.51 16.93
N PRO A 595 -38.46 -9.49 17.57
CA PRO A 595 -39.53 -9.70 18.53
C PRO A 595 -40.83 -10.10 17.84
N ASP A 596 -41.66 -10.93 18.50
CA ASP A 596 -42.93 -11.45 17.96
C ASP A 596 -43.91 -10.36 17.51
N ASN A 597 -43.80 -9.15 18.07
CA ASN A 597 -44.65 -8.01 17.74
C ASN A 597 -44.02 -7.04 16.72
N ALA A 598 -42.95 -7.46 16.03
CA ALA A 598 -42.39 -6.73 14.91
C ALA A 598 -43.44 -6.58 13.80
N ILE A 599 -43.62 -5.34 13.34
CA ILE A 599 -44.50 -5.02 12.20
C ILE A 599 -43.72 -4.72 10.92
N ALA A 600 -42.40 -4.50 11.04
CA ALA A 600 -41.46 -4.45 9.92
C ALA A 600 -40.08 -4.85 10.43
N VAL A 601 -39.34 -5.58 9.60
CA VAL A 601 -37.96 -6.02 9.85
C VAL A 601 -37.15 -5.67 8.61
N ASP A 602 -36.02 -5.03 8.81
CA ASP A 602 -35.00 -4.74 7.81
C ASP A 602 -33.71 -5.44 8.23
N ASP A 603 -33.21 -6.31 7.37
CA ASP A 603 -32.03 -7.17 7.55
C ASP A 603 -30.83 -6.72 6.71
N SER A 604 -30.91 -5.55 6.06
CA SER A 604 -29.83 -5.00 5.23
C SER A 604 -28.51 -4.77 5.99
N HIS A 605 -28.53 -4.79 7.32
CA HIS A 605 -27.37 -4.63 8.18
C HIS A 605 -26.86 -5.98 8.72
N ILE A 606 -27.40 -7.12 8.26
CA ILE A 606 -26.89 -8.43 8.63
C ILE A 606 -25.58 -8.70 7.89
N GLN A 607 -24.54 -9.01 8.66
CA GLN A 607 -23.20 -9.24 8.16
C GLN A 607 -22.89 -10.73 8.06
N TYR A 608 -22.09 -11.11 7.07
CA TYR A 608 -21.65 -12.48 6.88
C TYR A 608 -20.24 -12.55 6.32
N MET A 609 -19.62 -13.72 6.47
CA MET A 609 -18.44 -14.12 5.73
C MET A 609 -18.76 -15.32 4.85
N ILE A 610 -18.10 -15.43 3.70
CA ILE A 610 -18.12 -16.58 2.80
C ILE A 610 -16.68 -17.07 2.64
N ILE A 611 -16.46 -18.34 2.87
CA ILE A 611 -15.20 -19.05 2.63
C ILE A 611 -15.37 -19.83 1.32
N ASP A 612 -14.67 -19.45 0.26
CA ASP A 612 -14.56 -20.20 -1.00
C ASP A 612 -13.34 -21.12 -0.92
N LEU A 613 -13.58 -22.42 -0.81
CA LEU A 613 -12.52 -23.44 -0.76
C LEU A 613 -11.81 -23.63 -2.10
N GLY A 614 -12.24 -22.94 -3.17
CA GLY A 614 -11.71 -23.05 -4.54
C GLY A 614 -12.07 -24.35 -5.26
N ARG A 615 -12.41 -25.40 -4.50
CA ARG A 615 -12.81 -26.73 -4.96
C ARG A 615 -13.90 -27.32 -4.08
N GLN A 616 -14.62 -28.32 -4.59
CA GLN A 616 -15.56 -29.09 -3.78
C GLN A 616 -14.78 -30.04 -2.87
N VAL A 617 -15.00 -29.94 -1.55
CA VAL A 617 -14.30 -30.71 -0.53
C VAL A 617 -15.31 -31.42 0.38
N PRO A 618 -15.09 -32.68 0.77
CA PRO A 618 -15.86 -33.33 1.83
C PRO A 618 -15.43 -32.75 3.20
N ILE A 619 -16.23 -31.82 3.72
CA ILE A 619 -15.91 -31.08 4.96
C ILE A 619 -16.29 -31.94 6.16
N ASP A 620 -15.33 -32.17 7.06
CA ASP A 620 -15.55 -32.81 8.34
C ASP A 620 -16.13 -31.81 9.36
N LYS A 621 -15.44 -30.68 9.57
CA LYS A 621 -15.86 -29.66 10.55
C LYS A 621 -15.37 -28.26 10.21
N LEU A 622 -16.07 -27.26 10.74
CA LEU A 622 -15.70 -25.84 10.77
C LEU A 622 -15.39 -25.44 12.22
N GLY A 623 -14.22 -24.87 12.47
CA GLY A 623 -13.87 -24.22 13.74
C GLY A 623 -14.09 -22.71 13.64
N LEU A 624 -14.76 -22.13 14.64
CA LEU A 624 -14.93 -20.69 14.79
C LEU A 624 -14.47 -20.24 16.17
N ALA A 625 -13.54 -19.29 16.24
CA ALA A 625 -13.18 -18.62 17.48
C ALA A 625 -13.82 -17.21 17.52
N PHE A 626 -14.42 -16.85 18.65
CA PHE A 626 -15.17 -15.60 18.77
C PHE A 626 -14.49 -14.60 19.71
N TYR A 627 -14.51 -13.33 19.35
CA TYR A 627 -13.94 -12.28 20.19
C TYR A 627 -14.68 -12.18 21.52
N GLN A 628 -13.92 -12.25 22.62
CA GLN A 628 -14.47 -12.31 23.99
C GLN A 628 -15.42 -13.50 24.22
N GLY A 629 -15.28 -14.60 23.47
CA GLY A 629 -16.15 -15.77 23.52
C GLY A 629 -16.30 -16.44 24.89
N SER A 630 -15.36 -16.24 25.81
CA SER A 630 -15.46 -16.68 27.22
C SER A 630 -16.35 -15.79 28.12
N SER A 631 -16.81 -14.66 27.59
CA SER A 631 -17.59 -13.66 28.35
C SER A 631 -18.82 -13.13 27.58
N ARG A 632 -18.91 -13.40 26.28
CA ARG A 632 -20.02 -13.01 25.41
C ARG A 632 -20.44 -14.19 24.55
N LYS A 633 -21.73 -14.25 24.23
CA LYS A 633 -22.25 -15.15 23.20
C LYS A 633 -22.39 -14.39 21.89
N THR A 634 -22.06 -15.06 20.79
CA THR A 634 -22.27 -14.58 19.43
C THR A 634 -23.44 -15.34 18.84
N TYR A 635 -24.35 -14.64 18.16
CA TYR A 635 -25.49 -15.27 17.49
C TYR A 635 -25.15 -15.46 16.03
N PHE A 636 -25.28 -16.68 15.49
CA PHE A 636 -24.87 -16.96 14.11
C PHE A 636 -25.62 -18.15 13.50
N SER A 637 -25.57 -18.30 12.18
CA SER A 637 -25.92 -19.51 11.44
C SER A 637 -24.79 -19.90 10.49
N VAL A 638 -24.78 -21.15 10.05
CA VAL A 638 -23.84 -21.63 9.05
C VAL A 638 -24.60 -22.33 7.93
N ASP A 639 -24.27 -21.93 6.72
CA ASP A 639 -24.80 -22.47 5.48
C ASP A 639 -23.63 -22.92 4.59
N TYR A 640 -23.89 -23.82 3.65
CA TYR A 640 -22.91 -24.29 2.67
C TYR A 640 -23.49 -24.28 1.27
N SER A 641 -22.62 -24.27 0.26
CA SER A 641 -23.02 -24.32 -1.14
C SER A 641 -21.97 -25.02 -2.01
N LEU A 642 -22.42 -25.60 -3.12
CA LEU A 642 -21.55 -26.17 -4.15
C LEU A 642 -21.15 -25.14 -5.22
N ASP A 643 -21.98 -24.11 -5.43
CA ASP A 643 -21.90 -23.18 -6.56
C ASP A 643 -21.88 -21.69 -6.15
N GLY A 644 -22.24 -21.37 -4.91
CA GLY A 644 -22.31 -20.02 -4.37
C GLY A 644 -23.67 -19.35 -4.54
N ASP A 645 -24.59 -19.98 -5.28
CA ASP A 645 -25.93 -19.47 -5.59
C ASP A 645 -27.00 -20.18 -4.75
N GLU A 646 -26.94 -21.51 -4.66
CA GLU A 646 -27.87 -22.33 -3.87
C GLU A 646 -27.25 -22.70 -2.52
N TRP A 647 -27.91 -22.31 -1.43
CA TRP A 647 -27.39 -22.49 -0.07
C TRP A 647 -28.25 -23.46 0.74
N GLU A 648 -27.59 -24.39 1.42
CA GLU A 648 -28.20 -25.31 2.38
C GLU A 648 -27.67 -25.04 3.80
N THR A 649 -28.55 -25.11 4.80
CA THR A 649 -28.19 -24.83 6.18
C THR A 649 -27.58 -26.06 6.85
N ILE A 650 -26.32 -25.95 7.31
CA ILE A 650 -25.69 -26.96 8.16
C ILE A 650 -25.98 -26.71 9.65
N MET A 651 -26.02 -25.44 10.04
CA MET A 651 -26.32 -25.01 11.40
C MET A 651 -27.34 -23.87 11.34
N PRO A 652 -28.60 -24.10 11.73
CA PRO A 652 -29.57 -23.02 11.81
C PRO A 652 -29.13 -22.01 12.88
N ARG A 653 -29.77 -20.84 12.88
CA ARG A 653 -29.47 -19.77 13.82
C ARG A 653 -29.36 -20.30 15.27
N THR A 654 -28.19 -20.09 15.86
CA THR A 654 -27.79 -20.57 17.19
C THR A 654 -26.97 -19.50 17.92
N GLU A 655 -26.42 -19.85 19.08
CA GLU A 655 -25.49 -19.04 19.87
C GLU A 655 -24.20 -19.81 20.17
N SER A 656 -23.07 -19.09 20.23
CA SER A 656 -21.81 -19.66 20.74
C SER A 656 -21.91 -19.97 22.23
N SER A 657 -20.99 -20.80 22.73
CA SER A 657 -21.02 -21.31 24.10
C SER A 657 -21.00 -20.21 25.16
N GLY A 658 -20.26 -19.12 24.90
CA GLY A 658 -20.00 -18.09 25.90
C GLY A 658 -18.97 -18.52 26.96
N THR A 659 -18.17 -19.56 26.70
CA THR A 659 -17.29 -20.19 27.70
C THR A 659 -15.81 -20.27 27.31
N THR A 660 -15.46 -20.03 26.04
CA THR A 660 -14.08 -20.14 25.55
C THR A 660 -13.76 -19.03 24.54
N ASN A 661 -12.50 -18.60 24.49
CA ASN A 661 -11.98 -17.77 23.39
C ASN A 661 -11.32 -18.64 22.30
N ASP A 662 -11.19 -19.94 22.55
CA ASP A 662 -10.67 -20.94 21.60
C ASP A 662 -11.76 -21.35 20.60
N PHE A 663 -11.41 -22.20 19.63
CA PHE A 663 -12.33 -22.68 18.61
C PHE A 663 -13.52 -23.47 19.18
N GLU A 664 -14.71 -23.13 18.69
CA GLU A 664 -15.91 -23.95 18.78
C GLU A 664 -16.13 -24.66 17.43
N TYR A 665 -16.25 -25.99 17.45
CA TYR A 665 -16.33 -26.80 16.25
C TYR A 665 -17.76 -27.18 15.88
N ILE A 666 -18.09 -27.05 14.60
CA ILE A 666 -19.36 -27.40 13.98
C ILE A 666 -19.13 -28.56 13.04
N ASP A 667 -19.81 -29.67 13.29
CA ASP A 667 -19.73 -30.88 12.47
C ASP A 667 -20.53 -30.71 11.17
N PHE A 668 -19.87 -30.93 10.04
CA PHE A 668 -20.48 -30.86 8.71
C PHE A 668 -21.02 -32.22 8.25
N ASN A 669 -20.84 -33.27 9.05
CA ASN A 669 -21.24 -34.65 8.77
C ASN A 669 -20.75 -35.15 7.40
N ASN A 670 -19.59 -34.65 6.93
CA ASN A 670 -18.98 -35.00 5.64
C ASN A 670 -19.79 -34.57 4.41
N VAL A 671 -20.57 -33.50 4.54
CA VAL A 671 -21.16 -32.83 3.39
C VAL A 671 -20.06 -32.32 2.45
N THR A 672 -20.26 -32.52 1.15
CA THR A 672 -19.39 -31.92 0.13
C THR A 672 -19.84 -30.49 -0.12
N ALA A 673 -18.94 -29.52 0.03
CA ALA A 673 -19.21 -28.12 -0.32
C ALA A 673 -17.98 -27.46 -0.93
N ARG A 674 -18.20 -26.36 -1.65
CA ARG A 674 -17.14 -25.43 -2.07
C ARG A 674 -17.19 -24.16 -1.23
N TYR A 675 -18.38 -23.70 -0.88
CA TYR A 675 -18.57 -22.47 -0.13
C TYR A 675 -19.14 -22.77 1.25
N ILE A 676 -18.66 -22.03 2.25
CA ILE A 676 -19.23 -21.99 3.60
C ILE A 676 -19.59 -20.54 3.91
N LYS A 677 -20.83 -20.27 4.31
CA LYS A 677 -21.28 -18.95 4.75
C LYS A 677 -21.54 -18.97 6.25
N VAL A 678 -20.94 -18.05 6.98
CA VAL A 678 -21.23 -17.80 8.39
C VAL A 678 -21.94 -16.46 8.49
N THR A 679 -23.21 -16.49 8.86
CA THR A 679 -24.02 -15.28 9.03
C THR A 679 -24.09 -14.92 10.49
N GLY A 680 -23.63 -13.73 10.87
CA GLY A 680 -23.67 -13.26 12.25
C GLY A 680 -24.86 -12.34 12.50
N TYR A 681 -25.40 -12.36 13.71
CA TYR A 681 -26.56 -11.57 14.13
C TYR A 681 -26.26 -10.76 15.40
N GLY A 682 -25.01 -10.32 15.53
CA GLY A 682 -24.48 -9.61 16.69
C GLY A 682 -24.14 -10.54 17.86
N ASN A 683 -24.11 -9.97 19.07
CA ASN A 683 -23.69 -10.67 20.29
C ASN A 683 -24.62 -10.39 21.48
N SER A 684 -24.36 -11.01 22.63
CA SER A 684 -25.17 -10.91 23.84
C SER A 684 -25.10 -9.56 24.57
N ASN A 685 -24.26 -8.61 24.12
CA ASN A 685 -24.21 -7.25 24.64
C ASN A 685 -25.35 -6.40 24.05
N SER A 686 -26.31 -6.00 24.87
CA SER A 686 -27.48 -5.24 24.43
C SER A 686 -27.19 -3.81 23.95
N THR A 687 -25.97 -3.30 24.11
CA THR A 687 -25.58 -1.95 23.65
C THR A 687 -24.58 -1.97 22.50
N ASN A 688 -24.14 -3.14 22.04
CA ASN A 688 -23.16 -3.31 20.97
C ASN A 688 -23.53 -4.54 20.12
N PHE A 689 -23.81 -4.33 18.84
CA PHE A 689 -24.29 -5.37 17.93
C PHE A 689 -23.21 -5.92 17.00
N TRP A 690 -21.93 -5.83 17.40
CA TRP A 690 -20.83 -6.29 16.57
C TRP A 690 -20.83 -7.82 16.46
N PHE A 691 -20.66 -8.32 15.23
CA PHE A 691 -20.29 -9.69 14.93
C PHE A 691 -18.78 -9.73 14.76
N SER A 692 -18.10 -10.47 15.63
CA SER A 692 -16.65 -10.46 15.74
C SER A 692 -16.12 -11.88 15.85
N VAL A 693 -15.28 -12.28 14.90
CA VAL A 693 -14.66 -13.60 14.79
C VAL A 693 -13.15 -13.39 14.81
N THR A 694 -12.46 -14.13 15.67
CA THR A 694 -11.00 -14.02 15.85
C THR A 694 -10.24 -14.98 14.95
N GLU A 695 -10.79 -16.17 14.68
CA GLU A 695 -10.20 -17.11 13.71
C GLU A 695 -11.22 -18.09 13.14
N VAL A 696 -10.91 -18.62 11.96
CA VAL A 696 -11.67 -19.67 11.29
C VAL A 696 -10.77 -20.79 10.80
N GLU A 697 -11.21 -22.04 10.99
CA GLU A 697 -10.54 -23.22 10.44
C GLU A 697 -11.54 -24.15 9.76
N VAL A 698 -11.15 -24.77 8.64
CA VAL A 698 -11.96 -25.78 7.96
C VAL A 698 -11.17 -27.07 7.88
N TYR A 699 -11.81 -28.19 8.20
CA TYR A 699 -11.20 -29.51 8.12
C TYR A 699 -11.93 -30.36 7.09
N LYS A 700 -11.19 -31.00 6.19
CA LYS A 700 -11.64 -32.08 5.33
C LYS A 700 -11.52 -33.42 6.06
N ARG A 701 -12.32 -34.39 5.63
CA ARG A 701 -12.17 -35.77 6.08
C ARG A 701 -10.87 -36.37 5.56
N LEU A 702 -10.09 -36.99 6.45
CA LEU A 702 -8.92 -37.83 6.11
C LEU A 702 -9.31 -39.24 5.64
#